data_AF-A0A800MNQ3-F1
#
_entry.id   AF-A0A800MNQ3-F1
#
_cell.length_a   1.000
_cell.length_b   1.000
_cell.length_c   1.000
_cell.angle_alpha   90.00
_cell.angle_beta   90.00
_cell.angle_gamma   90.00
#
_symmetry.space_group_name_H-M   'P 1'
#
loop_
_entity.id
_entity.type
_entity.pdbx_description
1 polymer ?
#
loop_
_entity_poly.entity_id
_entity_poly.type
_entity_poly.pdbx_seq_one_letter_code
_entity_poly.pdbx_strand_id
1 'polypeptide(L)'
;MFRKLISLSLFLVLVVIVLGAYVRLSDAGLGCPDWPGCFGSPVISETPDFIKQAREAFPDVFFDKGKAWKEMIHRYVAGVLGIIILLMNLIAWRQKPYRLMAMSCSFGLLLLVGFQAALGMWTVTMKVMPIIVTSHLLLGMTTGWLLYRFYLQTRPGIERREQIQGPRRLAQFAMLVLFLQIILGGWTSTNYAALACEGFPQCNNSWWPAGDYKEAGNLIQGLITGNTAPLSAEGKVAAHWMHRVGALVTFLVLTMVMFIASSGRYPRLVRKSAAWLSVLLFVQICLGAANVRMNLPMWSAVSHNGVAALLMVLLIRLSFYTKYALKGEREGVEAKDSVIEPGTVTDTVVARDVYLEPDPATRDLRLKSQLQRTRSGLGGLLASLALGQKKIDDDLLEEIETHLIMADVGMEVTADIMEQLTATIAASSDGQVDGVDLLKQQLLGILEPYSQPLIIPEQTDPFVILVVGVNGAGKTTTIGKMAKRLQSQGHSVMLAAGDTFRAAAVEQLQAWGERNEIPVIAQQTGADSASVIYDGLQSAKAKGVDVLIADTAGRLHTKANLMEELIKVKRIMGKLDASAPHEVMLVLDAGTGQNAVIQAKQFNVAMTLTGITLTKLDGTAKGGVVFALAKQLGVPIRFIGIGEGIDDLQEFNAKDFIDAVFVTD
;
A
#
# COMPACT_ATOMS: atom_id res chain seq x y z
N MET A 1 -12.35 -15.49 26.60
CA MET A 1 -11.12 -15.88 27.34
C MET A 1 -10.09 -16.54 26.42
N PHE A 2 -10.40 -17.65 25.75
CA PHE A 2 -9.45 -18.42 24.93
C PHE A 2 -8.67 -17.60 23.87
N ARG A 3 -9.36 -16.79 23.06
CA ARG A 3 -8.70 -15.92 22.06
C ARG A 3 -7.81 -14.83 22.67
N LYS A 4 -8.12 -14.35 23.88
CA LYS A 4 -7.26 -13.41 24.61
C LYS A 4 -5.94 -14.08 24.99
N LEU A 5 -5.98 -15.35 25.42
CA LEU A 5 -4.78 -16.14 25.68
C LEU A 5 -3.95 -16.34 24.41
N ILE A 6 -4.58 -16.66 23.27
CA ILE A 6 -3.85 -16.75 21.98
C ILE A 6 -3.17 -15.40 21.64
N SER A 7 -3.88 -14.28 21.85
CA SER A 7 -3.34 -12.94 21.57
C SER A 7 -2.17 -12.58 22.49
N LEU A 8 -2.26 -12.95 23.77
CA LEU A 8 -1.18 -12.78 24.74
C LEU A 8 0.02 -13.67 24.38
N SER A 9 -0.19 -14.94 24.01
CA SER A 9 0.86 -15.84 23.53
C SER A 9 1.55 -15.30 22.27
N LEU A 10 0.78 -14.68 21.36
CA LEU A 10 1.33 -14.03 20.17
C LEU A 10 2.21 -12.82 20.49
N PHE A 11 1.82 -12.01 21.47
CA PHE A 11 2.66 -10.93 21.94
C PHE A 11 3.94 -11.46 22.59
N LEU A 12 3.81 -12.43 23.50
CA LEU A 12 4.94 -13.01 24.23
C LEU A 12 5.92 -13.72 23.30
N VAL A 13 5.45 -14.50 22.32
CA VAL A 13 6.37 -15.18 21.38
C VAL A 13 7.17 -14.19 20.53
N LEU A 14 6.58 -13.05 20.15
CA LEU A 14 7.33 -11.99 19.46
C LEU A 14 8.39 -11.38 20.38
N VAL A 15 8.05 -11.12 21.65
CA VAL A 15 9.01 -10.65 22.67
C VAL A 15 10.14 -11.67 22.87
N VAL A 16 9.83 -12.97 22.96
CA VAL A 16 10.82 -14.04 23.08
C VAL A 16 11.76 -14.06 21.87
N ILE A 17 11.24 -13.95 20.63
CA ILE A 17 12.07 -13.91 19.42
C ILE A 17 13.03 -12.71 19.44
N VAL A 18 12.54 -11.53 19.81
CA VAL A 18 13.35 -10.30 19.90
C VAL A 18 14.40 -10.40 21.00
N LEU A 19 14.02 -10.87 22.20
CA LEU A 19 14.95 -11.09 23.31
C LEU A 19 15.99 -12.16 22.96
N GLY A 20 15.61 -13.24 22.30
CA GLY A 20 16.52 -14.29 21.85
C GLY A 20 17.57 -13.76 20.87
N ALA A 21 17.16 -12.94 19.90
CA ALA A 21 18.09 -12.25 19.00
C ALA A 21 19.05 -11.32 19.77
N TYR A 22 18.54 -10.58 20.76
CA TYR A 22 19.34 -9.70 21.61
C TYR A 22 20.35 -10.47 22.50
N VAL A 23 19.92 -11.57 23.13
CA VAL A 23 20.81 -12.45 23.92
C VAL A 23 21.95 -12.99 23.04
N ARG A 24 21.63 -13.41 21.81
CA ARG A 24 22.62 -13.93 20.88
C ARG A 24 23.63 -12.87 20.43
N LEU A 25 23.14 -11.70 20.02
CA LEU A 25 23.96 -10.61 19.47
C LEU A 25 24.77 -9.86 20.53
N SER A 26 24.45 -10.05 21.82
CA SER A 26 25.20 -9.49 22.94
C SER A 26 26.12 -10.51 23.62
N ASP A 27 26.35 -11.67 22.98
CA ASP A 27 27.17 -12.78 23.48
C ASP A 27 26.81 -13.21 24.91
N ALA A 28 25.51 -13.16 25.22
CA ALA A 28 24.94 -13.54 26.51
C ALA A 28 24.36 -14.97 26.49
N GLY A 29 24.46 -15.71 25.39
CA GLY A 29 23.90 -17.07 25.27
C GLY A 29 24.60 -18.15 26.10
N LEU A 30 25.71 -17.81 26.75
CA LEU A 30 26.42 -18.62 27.76
C LEU A 30 26.56 -17.83 29.07
N GLY A 31 25.64 -16.88 29.32
CA GLY A 31 25.62 -16.10 30.56
C GLY A 31 25.25 -16.96 31.77
N CYS A 32 24.56 -18.07 31.55
CA CYS A 32 24.20 -19.07 32.54
C CYS A 32 24.82 -20.44 32.18
N PRO A 33 25.61 -21.05 33.08
CA PRO A 33 26.30 -22.31 32.80
C PRO A 33 25.38 -23.55 32.83
N ASP A 34 24.18 -23.42 33.38
CA ASP A 34 23.21 -24.48 33.59
C ASP A 34 21.82 -24.14 33.02
N TRP A 35 20.95 -25.14 33.03
CA TRP A 35 19.55 -25.06 32.59
C TRP A 35 18.69 -25.98 33.47
N PRO A 36 17.47 -25.60 33.89
CA PRO A 36 16.74 -24.38 33.52
C PRO A 36 17.12 -23.13 34.33
N GLY A 37 17.84 -23.30 35.45
CA GLY A 37 18.33 -22.23 36.31
C GLY A 37 19.59 -21.53 35.77
N CYS A 38 20.15 -20.63 36.57
CA CYS A 38 21.39 -19.92 36.29
C CYS A 38 22.24 -19.88 37.56
N PHE A 39 23.44 -20.45 37.48
CA PHE A 39 24.32 -20.71 38.62
C PHE A 39 23.61 -21.51 39.72
N GLY A 40 22.82 -22.53 39.34
CA GLY A 40 22.12 -23.43 40.28
C GLY A 40 20.86 -22.85 40.91
N SER A 41 20.47 -21.62 40.54
CA SER A 41 19.28 -20.94 41.07
C SER A 41 18.27 -20.59 39.97
N PRO A 42 16.96 -20.68 40.22
CA PRO A 42 15.95 -20.18 39.28
C PRO A 42 15.88 -18.64 39.24
N VAL A 43 16.43 -17.94 40.24
CA VAL A 43 16.44 -16.47 40.35
C VAL A 43 17.85 -15.99 40.64
N ILE A 44 18.35 -15.08 39.80
CA ILE A 44 19.64 -14.44 39.99
C ILE A 44 19.50 -13.31 41.01
N SER A 45 20.46 -13.21 41.93
CA SER A 45 20.57 -12.13 42.91
C SER A 45 21.96 -11.49 42.83
N GLU A 46 22.09 -10.30 43.40
CA GLU A 46 23.38 -9.60 43.57
C GLU A 46 23.90 -9.68 45.01
N THR A 47 23.23 -10.46 45.85
CA THR A 47 23.66 -10.65 47.23
C THR A 47 25.04 -11.34 47.27
N PRO A 48 25.92 -10.94 48.21
CA PRO A 48 27.22 -11.59 48.39
C PRO A 48 27.11 -13.11 48.53
N ASP A 49 26.07 -13.59 49.21
CA ASP A 49 25.80 -15.02 49.40
C ASP A 49 25.52 -15.74 48.08
N PHE A 50 24.75 -15.12 47.17
CA PHE A 50 24.49 -15.70 45.85
C PHE A 50 25.76 -15.79 45.02
N ILE A 51 26.57 -14.74 44.99
CA ILE A 51 27.83 -14.72 44.23
C ILE A 51 28.80 -15.78 44.77
N LYS A 52 28.83 -15.96 46.10
CA LYS A 52 29.63 -17.01 46.74
C LYS A 52 29.14 -18.41 46.32
N GLN A 53 27.84 -18.69 46.42
CA GLN A 53 27.25 -19.96 46.00
C GLN A 53 27.47 -20.23 44.50
N ALA A 54 27.34 -19.21 43.66
CA ALA A 54 27.57 -19.31 42.22
C ALA A 54 29.01 -19.71 41.89
N ARG A 55 30.00 -19.12 42.60
CA ARG A 55 31.42 -19.48 42.47
C ARG A 55 31.73 -20.88 43.00
N GLU A 56 31.07 -21.30 44.08
CA GLU A 56 31.22 -22.65 44.62
C GLU A 56 30.64 -23.71 43.68
N ALA A 57 29.48 -23.44 43.06
CA ALA A 57 28.82 -24.36 42.15
C ALA A 57 29.50 -24.43 40.76
N PHE A 58 30.05 -23.31 40.27
CA PHE A 58 30.69 -23.21 38.95
C PHE A 58 32.03 -22.47 39.04
N PRO A 59 33.09 -23.12 39.58
CA PRO A 59 34.36 -22.46 39.88
C PRO A 59 35.10 -21.92 38.64
N ASP A 60 34.91 -22.56 37.48
CA ASP A 60 35.59 -22.20 36.23
C ASP A 60 34.83 -21.17 35.38
N VAL A 61 33.70 -20.65 35.87
CA VAL A 61 32.83 -19.74 35.12
C VAL A 61 32.70 -18.40 35.84
N PHE A 62 33.13 -17.32 35.17
CA PHE A 62 32.98 -15.97 35.71
C PHE A 62 31.52 -15.51 35.69
N PHE A 63 31.01 -15.06 36.83
CA PHE A 63 29.67 -14.49 36.94
C PHE A 63 29.62 -13.07 36.34
N ASP A 64 29.09 -12.97 35.11
CA ASP A 64 28.74 -11.70 34.48
C ASP A 64 27.23 -11.43 34.68
N LYS A 65 26.93 -10.52 35.61
CA LYS A 65 25.57 -10.08 35.93
C LYS A 65 24.78 -9.67 34.67
N GLY A 66 25.42 -8.91 33.77
CA GLY A 66 24.76 -8.38 32.59
C GLY A 66 24.36 -9.48 31.61
N LYS A 67 25.23 -10.46 31.39
CA LYS A 67 24.92 -11.61 30.52
C LYS A 67 23.88 -12.54 31.15
N ALA A 68 24.04 -12.86 32.43
CA ALA A 68 23.14 -13.74 33.16
C ALA A 68 21.70 -13.20 33.20
N TRP A 69 21.51 -11.90 33.46
CA TRP A 69 20.18 -11.28 33.44
C TRP A 69 19.53 -11.28 32.05
N LYS A 70 20.30 -11.00 30.97
CA LYS A 70 19.76 -11.04 29.60
C LYS A 70 19.22 -12.42 29.27
N GLU A 71 19.97 -13.46 29.62
CA GLU A 71 19.57 -14.85 29.39
C GLU A 71 18.36 -15.25 30.24
N MET A 72 18.35 -14.90 31.53
CA MET A 72 17.22 -15.24 32.41
C MET A 72 15.93 -14.50 32.07
N ILE A 73 15.98 -13.23 31.67
CA ILE A 73 14.80 -12.49 31.19
C ILE A 73 14.18 -13.22 29.99
N HIS A 74 15.00 -13.64 29.03
CA HIS A 74 14.53 -14.45 27.90
C HIS A 74 13.89 -15.77 28.36
N ARG A 75 14.53 -16.51 29.28
CA ARG A 75 14.00 -17.78 29.83
C ARG A 75 12.69 -17.58 30.60
N TYR A 76 12.54 -16.52 31.38
CA TYR A 76 11.29 -16.22 32.12
C TYR A 76 10.14 -15.93 31.18
N VAL A 77 10.34 -15.07 30.18
CA VAL A 77 9.28 -14.76 29.20
C VAL A 77 8.89 -16.01 28.41
N ALA A 78 9.87 -16.84 28.01
CA ALA A 78 9.61 -18.12 27.36
C ALA A 78 8.85 -19.12 28.26
N GLY A 79 9.19 -19.18 29.55
CA GLY A 79 8.50 -20.00 30.55
C GLY A 79 7.04 -19.57 30.73
N VAL A 80 6.77 -18.26 30.83
CA VAL A 80 5.41 -17.70 30.90
C VAL A 80 4.61 -18.05 29.64
N LEU A 81 5.21 -17.93 28.46
CA LEU A 81 4.60 -18.36 27.20
C LEU A 81 4.22 -19.86 27.24
N GLY A 82 5.12 -20.71 27.75
CA GLY A 82 4.87 -22.14 27.91
C GLY A 82 3.70 -22.45 28.84
N ILE A 83 3.62 -21.76 29.98
CA ILE A 83 2.49 -21.88 30.93
C ILE A 83 1.17 -21.48 30.27
N ILE A 84 1.14 -20.38 29.50
CA ILE A 84 -0.08 -19.94 28.81
C ILE A 84 -0.50 -20.97 27.74
N ILE A 85 0.44 -21.53 26.99
CA ILE A 85 0.16 -22.57 25.99
C ILE A 85 -0.36 -23.86 26.66
N LEU A 86 0.18 -24.24 27.81
CA LEU A 86 -0.33 -25.34 28.62
C LEU A 86 -1.78 -25.07 29.07
N LEU A 87 -2.06 -23.87 29.60
CA LEU A 87 -3.41 -23.45 29.98
C LEU A 87 -4.37 -23.48 28.79
N MET A 88 -3.94 -23.00 27.62
CA MET A 88 -4.72 -23.08 26.38
C MET A 88 -5.05 -24.54 26.04
N ASN A 89 -4.07 -25.45 26.11
CA ASN A 89 -4.30 -26.87 25.87
C ASN A 89 -5.35 -27.48 26.83
N LEU A 90 -5.27 -27.15 28.12
CA LEU A 90 -6.20 -27.65 29.15
C LEU A 90 -7.64 -27.16 28.96
N ILE A 91 -7.85 -25.95 28.43
CA ILE A 91 -9.20 -25.38 28.21
C ILE A 91 -9.70 -25.51 26.77
N ALA A 92 -8.88 -26.06 25.85
CA ALA A 92 -9.21 -26.19 24.44
C ALA A 92 -10.47 -27.03 24.20
N TRP A 93 -10.68 -28.08 25.00
CA TRP A 93 -11.87 -28.95 24.90
C TRP A 93 -13.19 -28.22 25.19
N ARG A 94 -13.14 -27.11 25.95
CA ARG A 94 -14.32 -26.29 26.27
C ARG A 94 -14.79 -25.41 25.10
N GLN A 95 -14.02 -25.30 24.02
CA GLN A 95 -14.35 -24.46 22.85
C GLN A 95 -15.32 -25.17 21.91
N LYS A 96 -16.61 -25.26 22.29
CA LYS A 96 -17.66 -25.98 21.53
C LYS A 96 -17.69 -25.73 20.00
N PRO A 97 -17.61 -24.49 19.48
CA PRO A 97 -17.75 -24.26 18.02
C PRO A 97 -16.55 -24.73 17.17
N TYR A 98 -15.39 -25.02 17.76
CA TYR A 98 -14.18 -25.43 17.03
C TYR A 98 -13.28 -26.36 17.84
N ARG A 99 -13.88 -27.23 18.67
CA ARG A 99 -13.21 -28.04 19.70
C ARG A 99 -12.02 -28.85 19.15
N LEU A 100 -12.24 -29.63 18.10
CA LEU A 100 -11.22 -30.52 17.54
C LEU A 100 -10.00 -29.75 17.03
N MET A 101 -10.26 -28.65 16.31
CA MET A 101 -9.20 -27.74 15.84
C MET A 101 -8.46 -27.11 17.02
N ALA A 102 -9.17 -26.60 18.03
CA ALA A 102 -8.53 -26.00 19.20
C ALA A 102 -7.66 -26.99 19.95
N MET A 103 -8.12 -28.23 20.14
CA MET A 103 -7.35 -29.28 20.80
C MET A 103 -6.12 -29.66 20.00
N SER A 104 -6.26 -29.94 18.69
CA SER A 104 -5.14 -30.31 17.82
C SER A 104 -4.10 -29.20 17.72
N CYS A 105 -4.51 -27.95 17.50
CA CYS A 105 -3.59 -26.81 17.42
C CYS A 105 -2.89 -26.53 18.75
N SER A 106 -3.61 -26.57 19.88
CA SER A 106 -3.01 -26.32 21.20
C SER A 106 -2.05 -27.43 21.61
N PHE A 107 -2.37 -28.69 21.31
CA PHE A 107 -1.49 -29.83 21.57
C PHE A 107 -0.23 -29.78 20.71
N GLY A 108 -0.37 -29.47 19.41
CA GLY A 108 0.79 -29.28 18.52
C GLY A 108 1.70 -28.15 19.00
N LEU A 109 1.15 -27.02 19.44
CA LEU A 109 1.93 -25.92 20.03
C LEU A 109 2.62 -26.34 21.33
N LEU A 110 1.97 -27.14 22.17
CA LEU A 110 2.58 -27.66 23.40
C LEU A 110 3.79 -28.55 23.10
N LEU A 111 3.69 -29.44 22.11
CA LEU A 111 4.81 -30.27 21.66
C LEU A 111 5.97 -29.41 21.13
N LEU A 112 5.67 -28.39 20.31
CA LEU A 112 6.69 -27.48 19.78
C LEU A 112 7.40 -26.71 20.88
N VAL A 113 6.68 -26.22 21.90
CA VAL A 113 7.30 -25.54 23.05
C VAL A 113 8.14 -26.50 23.89
N GLY A 114 7.69 -27.75 24.06
CA GLY A 114 8.49 -28.78 24.72
C GLY A 114 9.80 -29.04 23.98
N PHE A 115 9.75 -29.13 22.65
CA PHE A 115 10.95 -29.28 21.83
C PHE A 115 11.82 -28.01 21.82
N GLN A 116 11.22 -26.82 21.88
CA GLN A 116 11.92 -25.54 22.04
C GLN A 116 12.71 -25.50 23.35
N ALA A 117 12.13 -25.99 24.45
CA ALA A 117 12.82 -26.10 25.73
C ALA A 117 14.00 -27.08 25.67
N ALA A 118 13.84 -28.23 25.00
CA ALA A 118 14.93 -29.20 24.78
C ALA A 118 16.07 -28.60 23.94
N LEU A 119 15.75 -27.90 22.84
CA LEU A 119 16.74 -27.17 22.05
C LEU A 119 17.43 -26.08 22.90
N GLY A 120 16.70 -25.37 23.76
CA GLY A 120 17.26 -24.37 24.67
C GLY A 120 18.24 -24.96 25.69
N MET A 121 17.95 -26.14 26.22
CA MET A 121 18.90 -26.89 27.04
C MET A 121 20.15 -27.26 26.22
N TRP A 122 19.98 -27.79 25.00
CA TRP A 122 21.12 -28.12 24.12
C TRP A 122 21.94 -26.91 23.68
N THR A 123 21.34 -25.72 23.55
CA THR A 123 22.14 -24.51 23.25
C THR A 123 23.17 -24.22 24.35
N VAL A 124 22.86 -24.52 25.61
CA VAL A 124 23.79 -24.33 26.74
C VAL A 124 24.77 -25.49 26.81
N THR A 125 24.27 -26.74 26.81
CA THR A 125 25.12 -27.93 26.99
C THR A 125 26.04 -28.20 25.80
N MET A 126 25.68 -27.78 24.59
CA MET A 126 26.50 -27.87 23.38
C MET A 126 27.22 -26.55 23.05
N LYS A 127 27.43 -25.68 24.04
CA LYS A 127 28.24 -24.45 23.91
C LYS A 127 27.88 -23.62 22.68
N VAL A 128 26.59 -23.30 22.52
CA VAL A 128 26.01 -22.50 21.44
C VAL A 128 26.36 -22.98 20.02
N MET A 129 26.41 -24.29 19.81
CA MET A 129 26.65 -24.90 18.48
C MET A 129 25.72 -24.29 17.40
N PRO A 130 26.26 -23.81 16.25
CA PRO A 130 25.48 -23.02 15.28
C PRO A 130 24.17 -23.65 14.80
N ILE A 131 24.16 -24.96 14.54
CA ILE A 131 22.97 -25.68 14.06
C ILE A 131 21.88 -25.80 15.12
N ILE A 132 22.25 -25.99 16.39
CA ILE A 132 21.30 -26.07 17.50
C ILE A 132 20.67 -24.70 17.74
N VAL A 133 21.49 -23.64 17.76
CA VAL A 133 21.00 -22.27 17.93
C VAL A 133 20.11 -21.84 16.76
N THR A 134 20.50 -22.17 15.52
CA THR A 134 19.69 -21.91 14.33
C THR A 134 18.36 -22.67 14.39
N SER A 135 18.38 -23.94 14.79
CA SER A 135 17.18 -24.75 14.96
C SER A 135 16.26 -24.19 16.05
N HIS A 136 16.84 -23.72 17.17
CA HIS A 136 16.10 -23.09 18.25
C HIS A 136 15.40 -21.80 17.78
N LEU A 137 16.08 -20.96 17.00
CA LEU A 137 15.49 -19.76 16.41
C LEU A 137 14.33 -20.10 15.47
N LEU A 138 14.54 -21.04 14.54
CA LEU A 138 13.54 -21.44 13.55
C LEU A 138 12.29 -22.04 14.19
N LEU A 139 12.45 -22.87 15.22
CA LEU A 139 11.35 -23.47 15.94
C LEU A 139 10.57 -22.44 16.77
N GLY A 140 11.26 -21.45 17.35
CA GLY A 140 10.63 -20.31 18.02
C GLY A 140 9.77 -19.47 17.05
N MET A 141 10.31 -19.12 15.87
CA MET A 141 9.56 -18.42 14.84
C MET A 141 8.37 -19.25 14.31
N THR A 142 8.58 -20.55 14.11
CA THR A 142 7.52 -21.48 13.66
C THR A 142 6.37 -21.55 14.67
N THR A 143 6.68 -21.59 15.97
CA THR A 143 5.69 -21.49 17.05
C THR A 143 4.86 -20.22 16.94
N GLY A 144 5.51 -19.07 16.69
CA GLY A 144 4.82 -17.79 16.49
C GLY A 144 3.92 -17.76 15.26
N TRP A 145 4.38 -18.32 14.14
CA TRP A 145 3.61 -18.40 12.90
C TRP A 145 2.37 -19.30 13.01
N LEU A 146 2.50 -20.43 13.71
CA LEU A 146 1.39 -21.34 13.99
C LEU A 146 0.41 -20.73 14.99
N LEU A 147 0.88 -20.04 16.03
CA LEU A 147 0.03 -19.24 16.91
C LEU A 147 -0.74 -18.17 16.13
N TYR A 148 -0.12 -17.53 15.15
CA TYR A 148 -0.78 -16.50 14.33
C TYR A 148 -1.86 -17.10 13.43
N ARG A 149 -1.56 -18.25 12.81
CA ARG A 149 -2.56 -19.01 12.05
C ARG A 149 -3.72 -19.45 12.95
N PHE A 150 -3.45 -19.89 14.18
CA PHE A 150 -4.48 -20.28 15.14
C PHE A 150 -5.33 -19.07 15.58
N TYR A 151 -4.71 -17.91 15.77
CA TYR A 151 -5.41 -16.65 16.03
C TYR A 151 -6.35 -16.27 14.88
N LEU A 152 -5.90 -16.42 13.63
CA LEU A 152 -6.76 -16.19 12.47
C LEU A 152 -7.94 -17.17 12.48
N GLN A 153 -7.71 -18.47 12.67
CA GLN A 153 -8.76 -19.49 12.66
C GLN A 153 -9.82 -19.33 13.77
N THR A 154 -9.47 -18.69 14.88
CA THR A 154 -10.38 -18.44 16.02
C THR A 154 -11.10 -17.08 15.95
N ARG A 155 -10.91 -16.33 14.85
CA ARG A 155 -11.59 -15.05 14.65
C ARG A 155 -13.09 -15.26 14.42
N PRO A 156 -13.98 -14.56 15.15
CA PRO A 156 -15.42 -14.64 14.97
C PRO A 156 -15.84 -14.20 13.56
N GLY A 157 -16.87 -14.85 13.04
CA GLY A 157 -17.41 -14.55 11.71
C GLY A 157 -16.48 -14.98 10.57
N ILE A 158 -15.55 -15.91 10.79
CA ILE A 158 -14.81 -16.49 9.66
C ILE A 158 -15.64 -17.56 8.98
N GLU A 159 -15.75 -17.42 7.67
CA GLU A 159 -16.42 -18.37 6.79
C GLU A 159 -15.43 -18.83 5.71
N ARG A 160 -15.54 -20.10 5.31
CA ARG A 160 -14.70 -20.65 4.24
C ARG A 160 -15.31 -20.22 2.91
N ARG A 161 -14.49 -19.64 2.02
CA ARG A 161 -14.92 -19.31 0.66
C ARG A 161 -15.15 -20.59 -0.14
N GLU A 162 -16.14 -20.57 -1.02
CA GLU A 162 -16.39 -21.66 -1.96
C GLU A 162 -15.23 -21.80 -2.96
N GLN A 163 -14.75 -20.67 -3.48
CA GLN A 163 -13.62 -20.61 -4.39
C GLN A 163 -12.41 -19.88 -3.80
N ILE A 164 -11.20 -20.30 -4.20
CA ILE A 164 -9.96 -19.65 -3.78
C ILE A 164 -9.80 -18.34 -4.56
N GLN A 165 -9.82 -17.21 -3.86
CA GLN A 165 -9.67 -15.89 -4.46
C GLN A 165 -8.33 -15.26 -4.01
N GLY A 166 -7.26 -15.54 -4.77
CA GLY A 166 -5.93 -15.01 -4.49
C GLY A 166 -4.79 -15.88 -5.02
N PRO A 167 -3.54 -15.37 -5.06
CA PRO A 167 -2.38 -16.11 -5.54
C PRO A 167 -1.86 -17.10 -4.47
N ARG A 168 -2.70 -18.02 -4.00
CA ARG A 168 -2.42 -18.89 -2.85
C ARG A 168 -1.17 -19.75 -3.03
N ARG A 169 -1.05 -20.47 -4.15
CA ARG A 169 0.10 -21.35 -4.41
C ARG A 169 1.40 -20.56 -4.46
N LEU A 170 1.36 -19.37 -5.07
CA LEU A 170 2.50 -18.49 -5.11
C LEU A 170 2.86 -17.95 -3.72
N ALA A 171 1.88 -17.59 -2.90
CA ALA A 171 2.11 -17.20 -1.51
C ALA A 171 2.73 -18.35 -0.70
N GLN A 172 2.32 -19.60 -0.93
CA GLN A 172 2.91 -20.78 -0.29
C GLN A 172 4.36 -21.01 -0.74
N PHE A 173 4.64 -20.84 -2.02
CA PHE A 173 6.01 -20.87 -2.54
C PHE A 173 6.86 -19.75 -1.92
N ALA A 174 6.33 -18.53 -1.81
CA ALA A 174 6.99 -17.42 -1.14
C ALA A 174 7.26 -17.68 0.35
N MET A 175 6.35 -18.36 1.05
CA MET A 175 6.60 -18.80 2.44
C MET A 175 7.77 -19.78 2.50
N LEU A 176 7.89 -20.72 1.56
CA LEU A 176 9.03 -21.64 1.51
C LEU A 176 10.35 -20.88 1.25
N VAL A 177 10.36 -19.98 0.26
CA VAL A 177 11.54 -19.18 -0.07
C VAL A 177 11.98 -18.31 1.12
N LEU A 178 11.04 -17.61 1.76
CA LEU A 178 11.34 -16.81 2.95
C LEU A 178 11.83 -17.68 4.12
N PHE A 179 11.25 -18.87 4.30
CA PHE A 179 11.70 -19.81 5.33
C PHE A 179 13.16 -20.21 5.11
N LEU A 180 13.53 -20.60 3.88
CA LEU A 180 14.92 -20.92 3.52
C LEU A 180 15.85 -19.71 3.75
N GLN A 181 15.40 -18.50 3.43
CA GLN A 181 16.17 -17.28 3.68
C GLN A 181 16.40 -17.00 5.18
N ILE A 182 15.42 -17.32 6.03
CA ILE A 182 15.57 -17.22 7.49
C ILE A 182 16.56 -18.27 7.99
N ILE A 183 16.59 -19.49 7.43
CA ILE A 183 17.63 -20.48 7.74
C ILE A 183 19.02 -19.91 7.41
N LEU A 184 19.19 -19.36 6.20
CA LEU A 184 20.47 -18.74 5.79
C LEU A 184 20.87 -17.57 6.70
N GLY A 185 19.90 -16.75 7.13
CA GLY A 185 20.15 -15.64 8.05
C GLY A 185 20.55 -16.12 9.45
N GLY A 186 19.85 -17.12 9.99
CA GLY A 186 20.20 -17.76 11.26
C GLY A 186 21.58 -18.41 11.21
N TRP A 187 21.91 -19.09 10.11
CA TRP A 187 23.22 -19.69 9.87
C TRP A 187 24.34 -18.65 9.81
N THR A 188 24.10 -17.53 9.10
CA THR A 188 25.04 -16.40 9.01
C THR A 188 25.27 -15.77 10.39
N SER A 189 24.21 -15.54 11.15
CA SER A 189 24.26 -14.95 12.49
C SER A 189 25.00 -15.84 13.49
N THR A 190 24.66 -17.13 13.52
CA THR A 190 25.23 -18.08 14.49
C THR A 190 26.71 -18.38 14.25
N ASN A 191 27.17 -18.26 13.01
CA ASN A 191 28.58 -18.37 12.65
C ASN A 191 29.36 -17.04 12.69
N TYR A 192 28.73 -15.95 13.15
CA TYR A 192 29.33 -14.61 13.16
C TYR A 192 29.83 -14.15 11.78
N ALA A 193 29.12 -14.55 10.72
CA ALA A 193 29.49 -14.27 9.33
C ALA A 193 28.89 -12.94 8.80
N ALA A 194 28.06 -12.25 9.60
CA ALA A 194 27.29 -11.07 9.16
C ALA A 194 28.14 -9.87 8.67
N LEU A 195 29.44 -9.83 8.96
CA LEU A 195 30.38 -8.82 8.48
C LEU A 195 31.50 -9.40 7.59
N ALA A 196 31.42 -10.68 7.20
CA ALA A 196 32.46 -11.33 6.38
C ALA A 196 32.55 -10.79 4.93
N CYS A 197 31.53 -10.07 4.48
CA CYS A 197 31.48 -9.42 3.18
C CYS A 197 31.44 -7.91 3.37
N GLU A 198 32.50 -7.22 2.97
CA GLU A 198 32.55 -5.76 2.92
C GLU A 198 31.86 -5.25 1.66
N GLY A 199 31.16 -4.12 1.80
CA GLY A 199 30.40 -3.49 0.71
C GLY A 199 28.99 -4.05 0.50
N PHE A 200 28.18 -3.28 -0.25
CA PHE A 200 26.82 -3.62 -0.67
C PHE A 200 26.52 -2.95 -2.02
N PRO A 201 26.09 -3.68 -3.07
CA PRO A 201 25.59 -5.07 -3.04
C PRO A 201 26.66 -6.16 -3.18
N GLN A 202 27.85 -5.85 -3.70
CA GLN A 202 28.95 -6.80 -3.88
C GLN A 202 29.54 -7.26 -2.54
N CYS A 203 30.18 -8.44 -2.53
CA CYS A 203 30.93 -8.95 -1.38
C CYS A 203 32.43 -8.87 -1.69
N ASN A 204 33.18 -8.07 -0.93
CA ASN A 204 34.64 -7.91 -1.10
C ASN A 204 35.01 -7.54 -2.56
N ASN A 205 34.26 -6.58 -3.13
CA ASN A 205 34.37 -6.13 -4.54
C ASN A 205 34.14 -7.20 -5.61
N SER A 206 33.54 -8.34 -5.26
CA SER A 206 33.20 -9.42 -6.19
C SER A 206 31.71 -9.74 -6.14
N TRP A 207 31.16 -10.10 -7.30
CA TRP A 207 29.84 -10.74 -7.45
C TRP A 207 29.89 -12.25 -7.20
N TRP A 208 31.09 -12.82 -7.10
CA TRP A 208 31.31 -14.21 -6.73
C TRP A 208 32.61 -14.31 -5.92
N PRO A 209 32.55 -14.03 -4.61
CA PRO A 209 33.75 -14.02 -3.77
C PRO A 209 34.33 -15.43 -3.66
N ALA A 210 35.66 -15.51 -3.55
CA ALA A 210 36.31 -16.74 -3.16
C ALA A 210 35.89 -17.11 -1.72
N GLY A 211 35.53 -18.37 -1.50
CA GLY A 211 35.10 -18.88 -0.21
C GLY A 211 34.78 -20.38 -0.26
N ASP A 212 34.75 -21.02 0.90
CA ASP A 212 34.44 -22.45 1.01
C ASP A 212 32.92 -22.67 1.09
N TYR A 213 32.29 -22.76 -0.08
CA TYR A 213 30.86 -23.02 -0.21
C TYR A 213 30.46 -24.44 0.26
N LYS A 214 31.42 -25.38 0.29
CA LYS A 214 31.16 -26.75 0.73
C LYS A 214 31.06 -26.80 2.25
N GLU A 215 31.97 -26.13 2.95
CA GLU A 215 31.90 -25.94 4.41
C GLU A 215 30.64 -25.15 4.78
N ALA A 216 30.40 -24.02 4.12
CA ALA A 216 29.24 -23.17 4.40
C ALA A 216 27.89 -23.87 4.21
N GLY A 217 27.79 -24.79 3.23
CA GLY A 217 26.59 -25.57 2.93
C GLY A 217 26.39 -26.79 3.85
N ASN A 218 27.36 -27.17 4.67
CA ASN A 218 27.30 -28.36 5.50
C ASN A 218 26.78 -28.07 6.92
N LEU A 219 25.47 -27.87 7.03
CA LEU A 219 24.82 -27.47 8.29
C LEU A 219 24.96 -28.50 9.44
N ILE A 220 25.20 -29.77 9.13
CA ILE A 220 25.21 -30.87 10.11
C ILE A 220 26.63 -31.34 10.50
N GLN A 221 27.67 -30.76 9.92
CA GLN A 221 29.06 -31.18 10.18
C GLN A 221 29.43 -31.13 11.67
N GLY A 222 28.97 -30.10 12.39
CA GLY A 222 29.21 -29.95 13.84
C GLY A 222 28.57 -31.08 14.67
N LEU A 223 27.41 -31.60 14.25
CA LEU A 223 26.76 -32.74 14.92
C LEU A 223 27.52 -34.05 14.69
N ILE A 224 28.12 -34.21 13.51
CA ILE A 224 28.87 -35.41 13.14
C ILE A 224 30.25 -35.42 13.81
N THR A 225 30.93 -34.27 13.81
CA THR A 225 32.32 -34.15 14.29
C THR A 225 32.41 -33.79 15.77
N GLY A 226 31.31 -33.35 16.39
CA GLY A 226 31.32 -32.75 17.73
C GLY A 226 31.94 -31.35 17.79
N ASN A 227 32.36 -30.79 16.64
CA ASN A 227 32.94 -29.45 16.59
C ASN A 227 31.86 -28.38 16.80
N THR A 228 32.06 -27.55 17.83
CA THR A 228 31.16 -26.45 18.18
C THR A 228 31.65 -25.10 17.64
N ALA A 229 32.85 -25.06 17.04
CA ALA A 229 33.44 -23.84 16.51
C ALA A 229 32.62 -23.27 15.32
N PRO A 230 32.58 -21.94 15.16
CA PRO A 230 32.07 -21.31 13.95
C PRO A 230 32.87 -21.71 12.69
N LEU A 231 32.27 -21.49 11.52
CA LEU A 231 32.91 -21.67 10.20
C LEU A 231 34.29 -21.00 10.09
N SER A 232 35.14 -21.52 9.21
CA SER A 232 36.38 -20.87 8.78
C SER A 232 36.15 -19.47 8.19
N ALA A 233 37.21 -18.66 8.03
CA ALA A 233 37.08 -17.34 7.42
C ALA A 233 36.48 -17.41 5.99
N GLU A 234 36.93 -18.37 5.19
CA GLU A 234 36.42 -18.61 3.83
C GLU A 234 34.97 -19.14 3.86
N GLY A 235 34.64 -20.01 4.81
CA GLY A 235 33.28 -20.49 5.04
C GLY A 235 32.31 -19.37 5.46
N LYS A 236 32.77 -18.41 6.28
CA LYS A 236 31.97 -17.23 6.67
C LYS A 236 31.65 -16.32 5.48
N VAL A 237 32.64 -16.07 4.60
CA VAL A 237 32.41 -15.31 3.36
C VAL A 237 31.36 -15.99 2.50
N ALA A 238 31.50 -17.31 2.29
CA ALA A 238 30.54 -18.09 1.52
C ALA A 238 29.13 -18.09 2.14
N ALA A 239 29.00 -18.28 3.46
CA ALA A 239 27.72 -18.26 4.16
C ALA A 239 27.00 -16.90 4.04
N HIS A 240 27.73 -15.80 4.23
CA HIS A 240 27.16 -14.45 4.09
C HIS A 240 26.78 -14.16 2.62
N TRP A 241 27.60 -14.58 1.65
CA TRP A 241 27.26 -14.44 0.23
C TRP A 241 25.98 -15.22 -0.14
N MET A 242 25.87 -16.48 0.31
CA MET A 242 24.66 -17.30 0.12
C MET A 242 23.41 -16.62 0.68
N HIS A 243 23.52 -16.01 1.87
CA HIS A 243 22.43 -15.23 2.45
C HIS A 243 22.03 -14.02 1.58
N ARG A 244 22.99 -13.31 0.97
CA ARG A 244 22.71 -12.17 0.06
C ARG A 244 22.02 -12.61 -1.22
N VAL A 245 22.49 -13.70 -1.84
CA VAL A 245 21.85 -14.28 -3.04
C VAL A 245 20.43 -14.74 -2.71
N GLY A 246 20.24 -15.44 -1.59
CA GLY A 246 18.93 -15.83 -1.10
C GLY A 246 18.01 -14.64 -0.81
N ALA A 247 18.57 -13.52 -0.32
CA ALA A 247 17.82 -12.28 -0.09
C ALA A 247 17.30 -11.69 -1.40
N LEU A 248 18.11 -11.70 -2.47
CA LEU A 248 17.70 -11.24 -3.80
C LEU A 248 16.58 -12.12 -4.36
N VAL A 249 16.70 -13.44 -4.28
CA VAL A 249 15.64 -14.38 -4.70
C VAL A 249 14.35 -14.13 -3.92
N THR A 250 14.47 -13.96 -2.60
CA THR A 250 13.34 -13.66 -1.72
C THR A 250 12.68 -12.34 -2.09
N PHE A 251 13.47 -11.29 -2.35
CA PHE A 251 12.96 -9.99 -2.78
C PHE A 251 12.15 -10.09 -4.08
N LEU A 252 12.66 -10.79 -5.09
CA LEU A 252 11.96 -10.96 -6.37
C LEU A 252 10.64 -11.73 -6.19
N VAL A 253 10.65 -12.82 -5.44
CA VAL A 253 9.46 -13.65 -5.20
C VAL A 253 8.40 -12.90 -4.39
N LEU A 254 8.79 -12.20 -3.31
CA LEU A 254 7.87 -11.45 -2.47
C LEU A 254 7.29 -10.24 -3.23
N THR A 255 8.10 -9.56 -4.04
CA THR A 255 7.64 -8.47 -4.93
C THR A 255 6.61 -8.98 -5.94
N MET A 256 6.83 -10.17 -6.52
CA MET A 256 5.87 -10.79 -7.43
C MET A 256 4.54 -11.14 -6.72
N VAL A 257 4.58 -11.72 -5.51
CA VAL A 257 3.38 -11.95 -4.69
C VAL A 257 2.63 -10.65 -4.45
N MET A 258 3.34 -9.62 -4.01
CA MET A 258 2.80 -8.29 -3.75
C MET A 258 2.07 -7.71 -4.96
N PHE A 259 2.74 -7.70 -6.11
CA PHE A 259 2.22 -7.10 -7.34
C PHE A 259 0.93 -7.81 -7.76
N ILE A 260 0.93 -9.14 -7.79
CA ILE A 260 -0.23 -9.95 -8.16
C ILE A 260 -1.36 -9.78 -7.13
N ALA A 261 -1.05 -9.88 -5.83
CA ALA A 261 -2.03 -9.84 -4.75
C ALA A 261 -2.65 -8.43 -4.54
N SER A 262 -1.98 -7.37 -5.02
CA SER A 262 -2.49 -5.99 -4.98
C SER A 262 -3.53 -5.70 -6.08
N SER A 263 -3.71 -6.61 -7.03
CA SER A 263 -4.70 -6.48 -8.10
C SER A 263 -6.12 -6.30 -7.54
N GLY A 264 -6.89 -5.40 -8.18
CA GLY A 264 -8.27 -5.08 -7.81
C GLY A 264 -9.23 -6.28 -7.82
N ARG A 265 -8.87 -7.36 -8.53
CA ARG A 265 -9.62 -8.61 -8.61
C ARG A 265 -9.65 -9.43 -7.30
N TYR A 266 -8.80 -9.10 -6.33
CA TYR A 266 -8.70 -9.85 -5.08
C TYR A 266 -9.36 -9.15 -3.88
N PRO A 267 -9.84 -9.92 -2.89
CA PRO A 267 -10.52 -9.38 -1.71
C PRO A 267 -9.70 -8.31 -0.97
N ARG A 268 -10.41 -7.38 -0.32
CA ARG A 268 -9.79 -6.26 0.41
C ARG A 268 -8.73 -6.71 1.43
N LEU A 269 -8.97 -7.81 2.15
CA LEU A 269 -8.02 -8.34 3.14
C LEU A 269 -6.75 -8.94 2.50
N VAL A 270 -6.86 -9.51 1.30
CA VAL A 270 -5.70 -10.00 0.52
C VAL A 270 -4.86 -8.82 0.07
N ARG A 271 -5.50 -7.79 -0.51
CA ARG A 271 -4.84 -6.54 -0.95
C ARG A 271 -4.17 -5.79 0.20
N LYS A 272 -4.86 -5.65 1.35
CA LYS A 272 -4.28 -5.04 2.55
C LYS A 272 -3.05 -5.81 3.05
N SER A 273 -3.08 -7.14 2.97
CA SER A 273 -1.93 -7.96 3.36
C SER A 273 -0.75 -7.75 2.40
N ALA A 274 -1.00 -7.61 1.10
CA ALA A 274 0.02 -7.27 0.11
C ALA A 274 0.63 -5.87 0.33
N ALA A 275 -0.18 -4.86 0.64
CA ALA A 275 0.32 -3.52 0.92
C ALA A 275 1.24 -3.49 2.16
N TRP A 276 0.84 -4.14 3.26
CA TRP A 276 1.70 -4.27 4.43
C TRP A 276 2.97 -5.09 4.15
N LEU A 277 2.89 -6.10 3.26
CA LEU A 277 4.05 -6.89 2.86
C LEU A 277 5.08 -6.01 2.15
N SER A 278 4.63 -5.02 1.37
CA SER A 278 5.50 -4.01 0.75
C SER A 278 6.28 -3.18 1.75
N VAL A 279 5.57 -2.65 2.74
CA VAL A 279 6.18 -1.80 3.77
C VAL A 279 7.23 -2.60 4.54
N LEU A 280 6.90 -3.80 5.01
CA LEU A 280 7.86 -4.62 5.76
C LEU A 280 9.02 -5.12 4.90
N LEU A 281 8.80 -5.41 3.61
CA LEU A 281 9.88 -5.83 2.71
C LEU A 281 10.89 -4.70 2.51
N PHE A 282 10.41 -3.47 2.32
CA PHE A 282 11.26 -2.29 2.23
C PHE A 282 12.07 -2.09 3.52
N VAL A 283 11.40 -2.14 4.69
CA VAL A 283 12.07 -2.05 5.99
C VAL A 283 13.13 -3.16 6.17
N GLN A 284 12.83 -4.40 5.77
CA GLN A 284 13.77 -5.52 5.86
C GLN A 284 15.05 -5.28 5.04
N ILE A 285 14.92 -4.73 3.83
CA ILE A 285 16.04 -4.39 2.95
C ILE A 285 16.87 -3.26 3.55
N CYS A 286 16.21 -2.20 4.02
CA CYS A 286 16.90 -1.08 4.68
C CYS A 286 17.68 -1.54 5.91
N LEU A 287 17.09 -2.38 6.76
CA LEU A 287 17.77 -2.95 7.92
C LEU A 287 18.93 -3.86 7.52
N GLY A 288 18.78 -4.66 6.47
CA GLY A 288 19.86 -5.50 5.93
C GLY A 288 21.04 -4.68 5.41
N ALA A 289 20.76 -3.61 4.65
CA ALA A 289 21.79 -2.69 4.17
C ALA A 289 22.45 -1.92 5.32
N ALA A 290 21.68 -1.50 6.33
CA ALA A 290 22.19 -0.83 7.53
C ALA A 290 23.13 -1.75 8.33
N ASN A 291 22.79 -3.03 8.49
CA ASN A 291 23.64 -4.01 9.18
C ASN A 291 25.02 -4.12 8.53
N VAL A 292 25.13 -4.02 7.21
CA VAL A 292 26.41 -4.08 6.52
C VAL A 292 27.12 -2.71 6.58
N ARG A 293 26.43 -1.62 6.26
CA ARG A 293 27.05 -0.28 6.16
C ARG A 293 27.43 0.35 7.50
N MET A 294 26.72 0.00 8.56
CA MET A 294 26.91 0.59 9.88
C MET A 294 27.64 -0.35 10.85
N ASN A 295 28.33 -1.38 10.35
CA ASN A 295 29.07 -2.36 11.15
C ASN A 295 28.21 -3.08 12.21
N LEU A 296 27.07 -3.61 11.76
CA LEU A 296 26.13 -4.42 12.54
C LEU A 296 25.68 -3.77 13.87
N PRO A 297 25.01 -2.61 13.84
CA PRO A 297 24.44 -2.04 15.05
C PRO A 297 23.45 -3.03 15.68
N MET A 298 23.52 -3.17 17.00
CA MET A 298 22.71 -4.16 17.71
C MET A 298 21.20 -3.93 17.49
N TRP A 299 20.75 -2.67 17.52
CA TRP A 299 19.34 -2.34 17.27
C TRP A 299 18.88 -2.77 15.88
N SER A 300 19.69 -2.53 14.83
CA SER A 300 19.31 -2.88 13.46
C SER A 300 19.32 -4.38 13.24
N ALA A 301 20.28 -5.09 13.83
CA ALA A 301 20.39 -6.55 13.72
C ALA A 301 19.24 -7.26 14.45
N VAL A 302 18.85 -6.77 15.64
CA VAL A 302 17.66 -7.27 16.37
C VAL A 302 16.38 -6.95 15.59
N SER A 303 16.23 -5.72 15.10
CA SER A 303 15.07 -5.33 14.27
C SER A 303 14.97 -6.14 12.99
N HIS A 304 16.09 -6.44 12.32
CA HIS A 304 16.13 -7.24 11.10
C HIS A 304 15.58 -8.66 11.32
N ASN A 305 15.87 -9.27 12.47
CA ASN A 305 15.31 -10.57 12.85
C ASN A 305 13.81 -10.48 13.17
N GLY A 306 13.39 -9.45 13.90
CA GLY A 306 11.98 -9.23 14.23
C GLY A 306 11.12 -9.01 12.98
N VAL A 307 11.57 -8.17 12.05
CA VAL A 307 10.86 -7.89 10.79
C VAL A 307 10.83 -9.12 9.88
N ALA A 308 11.89 -9.94 9.83
CA ALA A 308 11.87 -11.22 9.12
C ALA A 308 10.74 -12.16 9.62
N ALA A 309 10.54 -12.24 10.94
CA ALA A 309 9.44 -13.02 11.51
C ALA A 309 8.05 -12.46 11.12
N LEU A 310 7.91 -11.14 11.02
CA LEU A 310 6.66 -10.47 10.63
C LEU A 310 6.34 -10.59 9.14
N LEU A 311 7.35 -10.69 8.25
CA LEU A 311 7.12 -10.93 6.82
C LEU A 311 6.35 -12.24 6.60
N MET A 312 6.71 -13.31 7.32
CA MET A 312 6.00 -14.58 7.24
C MET A 312 4.56 -14.48 7.77
N VAL A 313 4.33 -13.69 8.83
CA VAL A 313 2.99 -13.43 9.37
C VAL A 313 2.09 -12.83 8.29
N LEU A 314 2.60 -11.89 7.48
CA LEU A 314 1.84 -11.29 6.38
C LEU A 314 1.58 -12.27 5.23
N LEU A 315 2.52 -13.15 4.89
CA LEU A 315 2.30 -14.21 3.89
C LEU A 315 1.26 -15.23 4.36
N ILE A 316 1.28 -15.62 5.64
CA ILE A 316 0.26 -16.48 6.26
C ILE A 316 -1.10 -15.79 6.22
N ARG A 317 -1.16 -14.51 6.59
CA ARG A 317 -2.39 -13.71 6.55
C ARG A 317 -2.96 -13.65 5.13
N LEU A 318 -2.11 -13.34 4.15
CA LEU A 318 -2.47 -13.27 2.74
C LEU A 318 -3.01 -14.62 2.26
N SER A 319 -2.26 -15.70 2.45
CA SER A 319 -2.66 -17.07 2.08
C SER A 319 -3.91 -17.56 2.81
N PHE A 320 -4.17 -17.05 4.02
CA PHE A 320 -5.36 -17.39 4.79
C PHE A 320 -6.60 -16.72 4.18
N TYR A 321 -6.55 -15.41 3.91
CA TYR A 321 -7.68 -14.68 3.36
C TYR A 321 -7.99 -14.99 1.89
N THR A 322 -7.12 -15.73 1.18
CA THR A 322 -7.51 -16.30 -0.12
C THR A 322 -8.54 -17.43 0.00
N LYS A 323 -8.63 -18.09 1.16
CA LYS A 323 -9.54 -19.24 1.41
C LYS A 323 -10.66 -18.91 2.40
N TYR A 324 -10.49 -17.90 3.22
CA TYR A 324 -11.42 -17.52 4.27
C TYR A 324 -11.88 -16.08 4.10
N ALA A 325 -13.13 -15.79 4.43
CA ALA A 325 -13.76 -14.47 4.41
C ALA A 325 -14.25 -14.09 5.82
N LEU A 326 -14.54 -12.81 6.03
CA LEU A 326 -15.30 -12.38 7.21
C LEU A 326 -16.78 -12.22 6.86
N LYS A 327 -17.66 -12.64 7.77
CA LYS A 327 -19.11 -12.51 7.66
C LYS A 327 -19.49 -11.04 7.48
N GLY A 328 -20.27 -10.74 6.45
CA GLY A 328 -20.63 -9.36 6.07
C GLY A 328 -19.58 -8.62 5.24
N GLU A 329 -18.44 -9.25 4.94
CA GLU A 329 -17.56 -8.83 3.85
C GLU A 329 -18.29 -9.17 2.54
N ARG A 330 -19.12 -8.23 2.04
CA ARG A 330 -19.80 -8.35 0.73
C ARG A 330 -18.79 -8.93 -0.26
N GLU A 331 -19.13 -10.09 -0.80
CA GLU A 331 -18.31 -10.74 -1.80
C GLU A 331 -18.10 -9.71 -2.92
N GLY A 332 -16.85 -9.28 -3.07
CA GLY A 332 -16.44 -8.74 -4.36
C GLY A 332 -16.55 -9.93 -5.31
N VAL A 333 -17.51 -9.82 -6.25
CA VAL A 333 -18.04 -10.86 -7.14
C VAL A 333 -19.39 -11.42 -6.63
N GLU A 334 -20.46 -10.65 -6.79
CA GLU A 334 -21.64 -11.24 -7.45
C GLU A 334 -21.34 -11.18 -8.95
N ALA A 335 -20.79 -12.28 -9.46
CA ALA A 335 -21.09 -12.68 -10.82
C ALA A 335 -22.55 -13.13 -10.80
N LYS A 336 -23.45 -12.34 -11.40
CA LYS A 336 -24.77 -12.85 -11.78
C LYS A 336 -24.61 -13.65 -13.06
N ASP A 337 -24.04 -14.84 -12.94
CA ASP A 337 -24.41 -15.95 -13.82
C ASP A 337 -25.70 -16.54 -13.24
N SER A 338 -26.84 -15.94 -13.58
CA SER A 338 -28.12 -16.64 -13.53
C SER A 338 -28.47 -17.05 -14.95
N VAL A 339 -28.34 -18.34 -15.23
CA VAL A 339 -28.99 -18.98 -16.37
C VAL A 339 -30.49 -18.70 -16.26
N ILE A 340 -31.05 -17.93 -17.19
CA ILE A 340 -32.49 -17.74 -17.34
C ILE A 340 -32.91 -18.53 -18.58
N GLU A 341 -33.67 -19.60 -18.38
CA GLU A 341 -34.49 -20.18 -19.44
C GLU A 341 -35.62 -19.19 -19.82
N PRO A 342 -35.99 -19.11 -21.10
CA PRO A 342 -36.90 -18.08 -21.58
C PRO A 342 -38.34 -18.36 -21.15
N GLY A 343 -38.95 -17.42 -20.42
CA GLY A 343 -40.33 -17.54 -19.98
C GLY A 343 -41.02 -16.20 -19.72
N THR A 344 -41.72 -15.72 -20.75
CA THR A 344 -42.92 -14.84 -20.73
C THR A 344 -42.80 -13.42 -20.18
N VAL A 345 -42.94 -12.48 -21.12
CA VAL A 345 -43.14 -11.04 -20.96
C VAL A 345 -44.48 -10.75 -20.27
N THR A 346 -44.46 -9.93 -19.23
CA THR A 346 -45.61 -9.08 -18.86
C THR A 346 -45.11 -7.69 -18.46
N ASP A 347 -45.61 -6.69 -19.20
CA ASP A 347 -45.40 -5.27 -18.97
C ASP A 347 -45.74 -4.86 -17.54
N THR A 348 -44.75 -4.37 -16.80
CA THR A 348 -44.99 -3.47 -15.67
C THR A 348 -43.97 -2.34 -15.71
N VAL A 349 -44.46 -1.14 -15.98
CA VAL A 349 -43.72 0.12 -16.00
C VAL A 349 -43.16 0.38 -14.60
N VAL A 350 -41.84 0.27 -14.43
CA VAL A 350 -41.15 0.68 -13.21
C VAL A 350 -40.83 2.18 -13.32
N ALA A 351 -41.38 2.95 -12.39
CA ALA A 351 -41.10 4.38 -12.25
C ALA A 351 -39.60 4.60 -11.97
N ARG A 352 -38.96 5.46 -12.78
CA ARG A 352 -37.56 5.86 -12.62
C ARG A 352 -37.39 6.66 -11.33
N ASP A 353 -36.53 6.20 -10.42
CA ASP A 353 -36.00 7.02 -9.32
C ASP A 353 -35.22 8.20 -9.94
N VAL A 354 -35.83 9.39 -9.91
CA VAL A 354 -35.18 10.63 -10.30
C VAL A 354 -34.12 10.95 -9.25
N TYR A 355 -32.85 10.86 -9.64
CA TYR A 355 -31.76 11.38 -8.84
C TYR A 355 -31.89 12.90 -8.76
N LEU A 356 -32.23 13.41 -7.57
CA LEU A 356 -32.17 14.84 -7.29
C LEU A 356 -30.71 15.21 -7.05
N GLU A 357 -30.17 16.17 -7.82
CA GLU A 357 -28.88 16.76 -7.47
C GLU A 357 -28.92 17.24 -6.01
N PRO A 358 -27.88 16.97 -5.19
CA PRO A 358 -27.82 17.49 -3.85
C PRO A 358 -27.92 19.02 -3.88
N ASP A 359 -28.76 19.58 -3.01
CA ASP A 359 -28.93 21.02 -2.83
C ASP A 359 -27.57 21.74 -2.77
N PRO A 360 -27.38 22.90 -3.44
CA PRO A 360 -26.17 23.71 -3.40
C PRO A 360 -25.48 23.79 -2.03
N ALA A 361 -26.24 23.99 -0.95
CA ALA A 361 -25.68 24.04 0.40
C ALA A 361 -24.98 22.73 0.82
N THR A 362 -25.52 21.58 0.40
CA THR A 362 -24.92 20.25 0.65
C THR A 362 -23.69 20.02 -0.22
N ARG A 363 -23.67 20.54 -1.46
CA ARG A 363 -22.52 20.47 -2.36
C ARG A 363 -21.34 21.28 -1.81
N ASP A 364 -21.59 22.49 -1.35
CA ASP A 364 -20.58 23.38 -0.77
C ASP A 364 -19.99 22.81 0.53
N LEU A 365 -20.84 22.30 1.42
CA LEU A 365 -20.39 21.63 2.65
C LEU A 365 -19.51 20.42 2.33
N ARG A 366 -19.90 19.62 1.33
CA ARG A 366 -19.07 18.50 0.88
C ARG A 366 -17.74 18.97 0.31
N LEU A 367 -17.73 19.98 -0.57
CA LEU A 367 -16.51 20.52 -1.16
C LEU A 367 -15.53 21.02 -0.08
N LYS A 368 -16.02 21.81 0.88
CA LYS A 368 -15.24 22.27 2.05
C LYS A 368 -14.66 21.11 2.85
N SER A 369 -15.47 20.09 3.15
CA SER A 369 -15.02 18.94 3.93
C SER A 369 -13.94 18.11 3.21
N GLN A 370 -14.05 17.94 1.90
CA GLN A 370 -13.15 17.09 1.12
C GLN A 370 -11.84 17.81 0.79
N LEU A 371 -11.85 19.14 0.64
CA LEU A 371 -10.64 19.92 0.37
C LEU A 371 -9.79 20.21 1.62
N GLN A 372 -10.10 19.63 2.79
CA GLN A 372 -9.36 19.86 4.04
C GLN A 372 -7.83 19.67 3.89
N ARG A 373 -7.39 18.68 3.13
CA ARG A 373 -5.94 18.45 2.88
C ARG A 373 -5.34 19.50 1.96
N THR A 374 -6.03 19.90 0.90
CA THR A 374 -5.59 20.98 0.01
C THR A 374 -5.52 22.29 0.79
N ARG A 375 -6.48 22.54 1.68
CA ARG A 375 -6.44 23.65 2.63
C ARG A 375 -5.29 23.55 3.62
N SER A 376 -4.85 22.38 4.07
CA SER A 376 -3.63 22.33 4.90
C SER A 376 -2.36 22.76 4.15
N GLY A 377 -2.34 22.60 2.82
CA GLY A 377 -1.24 23.04 1.96
C GLY A 377 -1.26 24.54 1.67
N LEU A 378 -2.43 25.09 1.31
CA LEU A 378 -2.62 26.52 0.98
C LEU A 378 -3.04 27.39 2.16
N GLY A 379 -3.77 26.83 3.11
CA GLY A 379 -4.42 27.52 4.23
C GLY A 379 -3.60 27.59 5.53
N GLY A 380 -2.39 27.00 5.58
CA GLY A 380 -1.40 27.38 6.59
C GLY A 380 -1.11 28.89 6.58
N LEU A 381 -1.26 29.50 5.39
CA LEU A 381 -1.21 30.92 5.08
C LEU A 381 -2.27 31.76 5.83
N LEU A 382 -3.46 31.22 6.09
CA LEU A 382 -4.55 31.95 6.76
C LEU A 382 -4.37 32.01 8.28
N ALA A 383 -3.78 30.99 8.88
CA ALA A 383 -3.51 30.96 10.31
C ALA A 383 -2.41 31.97 10.69
N SER A 384 -1.42 32.19 9.83
CA SER A 384 -0.40 33.25 10.01
C SER A 384 -0.96 34.64 9.73
N LEU A 385 -1.77 34.80 8.67
CA LEU A 385 -2.37 36.08 8.27
C LEU A 385 -3.47 36.58 9.25
N ALA A 386 -4.29 35.70 9.82
CA ALA A 386 -5.40 36.07 10.71
C ALA A 386 -4.94 36.53 12.12
N LEU A 387 -3.67 36.32 12.48
CA LEU A 387 -3.10 36.70 13.79
C LEU A 387 -2.63 38.16 13.88
N GLY A 388 -3.09 39.04 12.98
CA GLY A 388 -3.20 40.48 13.27
C GLY A 388 -2.13 41.41 12.68
N GLN A 389 -1.35 41.00 11.69
CA GLN A 389 -0.50 41.94 10.94
C GLN A 389 -1.33 42.65 9.86
N LYS A 390 -1.79 43.87 10.17
CA LYS A 390 -2.54 44.75 9.25
C LYS A 390 -1.72 45.33 8.08
N LYS A 391 -0.44 44.96 7.94
CA LYS A 391 0.44 45.50 6.91
C LYS A 391 1.18 44.37 6.25
N ILE A 392 1.10 44.31 4.93
CA ILE A 392 1.87 43.35 4.13
C ILE A 392 3.31 43.88 4.07
N ASP A 393 4.24 43.17 4.70
CA ASP A 393 5.68 43.41 4.62
C ASP A 393 6.34 42.39 3.68
N ASP A 394 7.63 42.62 3.39
CA ASP A 394 8.40 41.77 2.47
C ASP A 394 8.51 40.33 2.99
N ASP A 395 8.56 40.15 4.32
CA ASP A 395 8.61 38.84 4.99
C ASP A 395 7.32 38.04 4.70
N LEU A 396 6.15 38.69 4.77
CA LEU A 396 4.87 38.05 4.46
C LEU A 396 4.75 37.65 2.98
N LEU A 397 5.31 38.47 2.07
CA LEU A 397 5.33 38.13 0.64
C LEU A 397 6.17 36.87 0.40
N GLU A 398 7.33 36.72 1.05
CA GLU A 398 8.18 35.52 0.95
C GLU A 398 7.46 34.27 1.51
N GLU A 399 6.71 34.42 2.62
CA GLU A 399 5.88 33.33 3.15
C GLU A 399 4.79 32.91 2.16
N ILE A 400 4.10 33.88 1.55
CA ILE A 400 3.07 33.62 0.54
C ILE A 400 3.65 32.86 -0.65
N GLU A 401 4.79 33.32 -1.19
CA GLU A 401 5.49 32.67 -2.29
C GLU A 401 5.84 31.21 -1.95
N THR A 402 6.43 31.00 -0.77
CA THR A 402 6.84 29.67 -0.30
C THR A 402 5.65 28.71 -0.22
N HIS A 403 4.53 29.16 0.36
CA HIS A 403 3.34 28.35 0.51
C HIS A 403 2.68 28.01 -0.84
N LEU A 404 2.60 28.96 -1.77
CA LEU A 404 2.09 28.72 -3.13
C LEU A 404 2.94 27.65 -3.84
N ILE A 405 4.27 27.73 -3.74
CA ILE A 405 5.17 26.73 -4.32
C ILE A 405 4.96 25.35 -3.65
N MET A 406 4.90 25.28 -2.32
CA MET A 406 4.68 24.03 -1.57
C MET A 406 3.35 23.36 -1.91
N ALA A 407 2.32 24.15 -2.23
CA ALA A 407 1.01 23.68 -2.66
C ALA A 407 0.94 23.21 -4.13
N ASP A 408 2.08 23.17 -4.83
CA ASP A 408 2.19 22.81 -6.25
C ASP A 408 1.50 23.81 -7.21
N VAL A 409 1.40 25.11 -6.86
CA VAL A 409 0.92 26.18 -7.78
C VAL A 409 1.86 26.37 -8.98
N GLY A 410 3.15 26.12 -8.79
CA GLY A 410 4.17 26.19 -9.83
C GLY A 410 4.85 27.57 -9.91
N MET A 411 6.16 27.57 -10.16
CA MET A 411 7.00 28.77 -10.03
C MET A 411 6.55 29.94 -10.91
N GLU A 412 6.19 29.68 -12.16
CA GLU A 412 5.75 30.72 -13.10
C GLU A 412 4.46 31.40 -12.64
N VAL A 413 3.47 30.60 -12.21
CA VAL A 413 2.19 31.15 -11.74
C VAL A 413 2.35 31.85 -10.39
N THR A 414 3.19 31.31 -9.50
CA THR A 414 3.52 31.98 -8.24
C THR A 414 4.19 33.32 -8.50
N ALA A 415 5.19 33.39 -9.38
CA ALA A 415 5.87 34.65 -9.71
C ALA A 415 4.88 35.70 -10.26
N ASP A 416 4.00 35.32 -11.18
CA ASP A 416 2.94 36.20 -11.70
C ASP A 416 2.04 36.73 -10.57
N ILE A 417 1.65 35.87 -9.63
CA ILE A 417 0.83 36.26 -8.47
C ILE A 417 1.60 37.25 -7.59
N MET A 418 2.86 36.95 -7.27
CA MET A 418 3.70 37.80 -6.42
C MET A 418 3.94 39.19 -7.03
N GLU A 419 4.18 39.25 -8.35
CA GLU A 419 4.33 40.51 -9.07
C GLU A 419 3.05 41.37 -8.99
N GLN A 420 1.89 40.76 -9.22
CA GLN A 420 0.59 41.44 -9.15
C GLN A 420 0.23 41.90 -7.73
N LEU A 421 0.52 41.07 -6.73
CA LEU A 421 0.35 41.43 -5.32
C LEU A 421 1.22 42.65 -4.96
N THR A 422 2.51 42.58 -5.28
CA THR A 422 3.48 43.65 -4.98
C THR A 422 3.09 44.97 -5.67
N ALA A 423 2.70 44.92 -6.94
CA ALA A 423 2.26 46.08 -7.69
C ALA A 423 0.98 46.72 -7.10
N THR A 424 0.02 45.89 -6.69
CA THR A 424 -1.24 46.38 -6.10
C THR A 424 -1.02 47.00 -4.72
N ILE A 425 -0.11 46.43 -3.92
CA ILE A 425 0.27 46.97 -2.61
C ILE A 425 0.99 48.32 -2.78
N ALA A 426 1.93 48.42 -3.72
CA ALA A 426 2.66 49.66 -3.99
C ALA A 426 1.75 50.80 -4.50
N ALA A 427 0.66 50.46 -5.20
CA ALA A 427 -0.33 51.42 -5.68
C ALA A 427 -1.36 51.85 -4.62
N SER A 428 -1.49 51.10 -3.51
CA SER A 428 -2.46 51.39 -2.44
C SER A 428 -1.93 52.46 -1.48
N SER A 429 -2.62 53.61 -1.42
CA SER A 429 -2.19 54.78 -0.65
C SER A 429 -2.47 54.68 0.87
N ASP A 430 -3.40 53.82 1.28
CA ASP A 430 -3.95 53.79 2.65
C ASP A 430 -3.45 52.63 3.51
N GLY A 431 -2.60 51.74 2.98
CA GLY A 431 -1.91 50.69 3.75
C GLY A 431 -2.81 49.69 4.48
N GLN A 432 -4.12 49.66 4.21
CA GLN A 432 -5.12 48.76 4.80
C GLN A 432 -5.73 47.83 3.73
N VAL A 433 -4.89 47.14 2.95
CA VAL A 433 -5.37 46.09 2.05
C VAL A 433 -5.28 44.76 2.78
N ASP A 434 -6.39 44.03 2.88
CA ASP A 434 -6.38 42.66 3.37
C ASP A 434 -5.68 41.77 2.34
N GLY A 435 -4.46 41.32 2.68
CA GLY A 435 -3.63 40.49 1.80
C GLY A 435 -4.27 39.15 1.46
N VAL A 436 -5.14 38.62 2.32
CA VAL A 436 -5.89 37.39 2.05
C VAL A 436 -6.90 37.61 0.94
N ASP A 437 -7.69 38.68 1.05
CA ASP A 437 -8.72 38.97 0.06
C ASP A 437 -8.12 39.35 -1.29
N LEU A 438 -6.98 40.08 -1.28
CA LEU A 438 -6.25 40.36 -2.50
C LEU A 438 -5.69 39.07 -3.14
N LEU A 439 -5.09 38.16 -2.36
CA LEU A 439 -4.62 36.88 -2.88
C LEU A 439 -5.76 36.03 -3.45
N LYS A 440 -6.90 35.96 -2.75
CA LYS A 440 -8.11 35.28 -3.26
C LYS A 440 -8.54 35.85 -4.61
N GLN A 441 -8.55 37.18 -4.75
CA GLN A 441 -8.91 37.83 -6.01
C GLN A 441 -7.94 37.45 -7.14
N GLN A 442 -6.62 37.45 -6.88
CA GLN A 442 -5.63 37.05 -7.89
C GLN A 442 -5.79 35.59 -8.31
N LEU A 443 -5.96 34.69 -7.33
CA LEU A 443 -6.17 33.26 -7.60
C LEU A 443 -7.49 32.99 -8.33
N LEU A 444 -8.56 33.70 -7.97
CA LEU A 444 -9.85 33.63 -8.66
C LEU A 444 -9.70 34.10 -10.11
N GLY A 445 -9.02 35.22 -10.36
CA GLY A 445 -8.78 35.75 -11.69
C GLY A 445 -8.02 34.81 -12.63
N ILE A 446 -7.19 33.92 -12.08
CA ILE A 446 -6.53 32.86 -12.87
C ILE A 446 -7.51 31.77 -13.30
N LEU A 447 -8.45 31.39 -12.43
CA LEU A 447 -9.35 30.25 -12.64
C LEU A 447 -10.64 30.60 -13.37
N GLU A 448 -11.17 31.80 -13.15
CA GLU A 448 -12.48 32.23 -13.64
C GLU A 448 -12.65 32.10 -15.17
N PRO A 449 -11.66 32.48 -16.02
CA PRO A 449 -11.77 32.30 -17.48
C PRO A 449 -11.95 30.83 -17.92
N TYR A 450 -11.51 29.89 -17.08
CA TYR A 450 -11.50 28.46 -17.36
C TYR A 450 -12.57 27.68 -16.58
N SER A 451 -13.41 28.38 -15.82
CA SER A 451 -14.54 27.83 -15.07
C SER A 451 -15.78 27.72 -15.96
N GLN A 452 -15.74 26.84 -16.96
CA GLN A 452 -16.83 26.68 -17.94
C GLN A 452 -17.45 25.28 -17.84
N PRO A 453 -18.78 25.17 -17.59
CA PRO A 453 -19.44 23.88 -17.50
C PRO A 453 -19.40 23.13 -18.84
N LEU A 454 -19.53 21.80 -18.78
CA LEU A 454 -19.74 21.00 -19.98
C LEU A 454 -21.19 21.16 -20.43
N ILE A 455 -21.41 21.74 -21.61
CA ILE A 455 -22.74 21.95 -22.18
C ILE A 455 -22.95 20.94 -23.31
N ILE A 456 -24.01 20.14 -23.22
CA ILE A 456 -24.45 19.25 -24.29
C ILE A 456 -25.52 19.99 -25.11
N PRO A 457 -25.21 20.43 -26.35
CA PRO A 457 -26.20 21.10 -27.19
C PRO A 457 -27.29 20.13 -27.66
N GLU A 458 -28.47 20.65 -28.00
CA GLU A 458 -29.48 19.89 -28.73
C GLU A 458 -29.02 19.68 -30.18
N GLN A 459 -28.78 18.43 -30.57
CA GLN A 459 -28.32 18.07 -31.90
C GLN A 459 -28.86 16.70 -32.32
N THR A 460 -28.86 16.43 -33.63
CA THR A 460 -29.38 15.17 -34.20
C THR A 460 -28.41 14.00 -34.06
N ASP A 461 -27.11 14.29 -34.08
CA ASP A 461 -26.05 13.28 -33.90
C ASP A 461 -25.59 13.26 -32.44
N PRO A 462 -25.09 12.12 -31.91
CA PRO A 462 -24.64 12.02 -30.53
C PRO A 462 -23.46 12.97 -30.25
N PHE A 463 -23.51 13.67 -29.11
CA PHE A 463 -22.36 14.42 -28.60
C PHE A 463 -21.28 13.44 -28.12
N VAL A 464 -20.10 13.50 -28.72
CA VAL A 464 -19.02 12.53 -28.48
C VAL A 464 -17.98 13.09 -27.52
N ILE A 465 -17.87 12.47 -26.35
CA ILE A 465 -16.85 12.76 -25.34
C ILE A 465 -15.77 11.69 -25.39
N LEU A 466 -14.57 12.06 -25.82
CA LEU A 466 -13.40 11.19 -25.80
C LEU A 466 -12.59 11.44 -24.52
N VAL A 467 -12.55 10.44 -23.63
CA VAL A 467 -11.84 10.56 -22.35
C VAL A 467 -10.43 10.03 -22.46
N VAL A 468 -9.44 10.88 -22.21
CA VAL A 468 -8.00 10.59 -22.32
C VAL A 468 -7.28 10.84 -21.00
N GLY A 469 -6.04 10.34 -20.89
CA GLY A 469 -5.21 10.50 -19.70
C GLY A 469 -4.49 9.21 -19.30
N VAL A 470 -3.65 9.30 -18.26
CA VAL A 470 -2.78 8.18 -17.89
C VAL A 470 -3.49 7.10 -17.06
N ASN A 471 -2.87 5.93 -16.94
CA ASN A 471 -3.36 4.88 -16.06
C ASN A 471 -3.31 5.33 -14.60
N GLY A 472 -4.37 5.03 -13.85
CA GLY A 472 -4.48 5.43 -12.44
C GLY A 472 -4.96 6.85 -12.21
N ALA A 473 -5.12 7.69 -13.25
CA ALA A 473 -5.66 9.04 -13.14
C ALA A 473 -7.17 9.10 -12.88
N GLY A 474 -7.89 7.97 -12.95
CA GLY A 474 -9.33 7.92 -12.64
C GLY A 474 -10.27 8.01 -13.85
N LYS A 475 -9.80 7.78 -15.09
CA LYS A 475 -10.61 7.83 -16.33
C LYS A 475 -11.93 7.04 -16.26
N THR A 476 -11.86 5.72 -16.15
CA THR A 476 -13.04 4.83 -16.16
C THR A 476 -14.02 5.16 -15.02
N THR A 477 -13.50 5.55 -13.85
CA THR A 477 -14.33 6.02 -12.73
C THR A 477 -15.03 7.34 -13.05
N THR A 478 -14.32 8.29 -13.66
CA THR A 478 -14.88 9.59 -14.09
C THR A 478 -15.96 9.38 -15.15
N ILE A 479 -15.73 8.48 -16.11
CA ILE A 479 -16.74 8.11 -17.13
C ILE A 479 -18.02 7.61 -16.47
N GLY A 480 -17.91 6.67 -15.52
CA GLY A 480 -19.08 6.13 -14.83
C GLY A 480 -19.89 7.20 -14.06
N LYS A 481 -19.20 8.09 -13.34
CA LYS A 481 -19.84 9.20 -12.62
C LYS A 481 -20.47 10.22 -13.58
N MET A 482 -19.77 10.61 -14.63
CA MET A 482 -20.24 11.54 -15.65
C MET A 482 -21.45 10.98 -16.40
N ALA A 483 -21.43 9.69 -16.74
CA ALA A 483 -22.54 9.01 -17.39
C ALA A 483 -23.81 9.03 -16.53
N LYS A 484 -23.68 8.77 -15.22
CA LYS A 484 -24.81 8.86 -14.29
C LYS A 484 -25.33 10.30 -14.15
N ARG A 485 -24.43 11.29 -14.09
CA ARG A 485 -24.79 12.72 -14.03
C ARG A 485 -25.59 13.14 -15.27
N LEU A 486 -25.09 12.85 -16.46
CA LEU A 486 -25.79 13.17 -17.72
C LEU A 486 -27.13 12.44 -17.83
N GLN A 487 -27.20 11.17 -17.40
CA GLN A 487 -28.47 10.44 -17.31
C GLN A 487 -29.46 11.11 -16.36
N SER A 488 -29.00 11.61 -15.21
CA SER A 488 -29.85 12.34 -14.26
C SER A 488 -30.33 13.69 -14.77
N GLN A 489 -29.59 14.30 -15.71
CA GLN A 489 -30.00 15.52 -16.42
C GLN A 489 -31.00 15.23 -17.56
N GLY A 490 -31.36 13.96 -17.78
CA GLY A 490 -32.33 13.54 -18.79
C GLY A 490 -31.74 13.08 -20.11
N HIS A 491 -30.41 13.15 -20.28
CA HIS A 491 -29.75 12.68 -21.50
C HIS A 491 -29.71 11.16 -21.56
N SER A 492 -29.98 10.60 -22.74
CA SER A 492 -29.64 9.22 -23.06
C SER A 492 -28.12 9.11 -23.30
N VAL A 493 -27.49 8.13 -22.65
CA VAL A 493 -26.03 7.96 -22.66
C VAL A 493 -25.67 6.57 -23.19
N MET A 494 -24.57 6.47 -23.91
CA MET A 494 -23.92 5.21 -24.28
C MET A 494 -22.43 5.28 -23.98
N LEU A 495 -21.83 4.14 -23.61
CA LEU A 495 -20.40 4.04 -23.31
C LEU A 495 -19.70 3.19 -24.37
N ALA A 496 -18.47 3.55 -24.73
CA ALA A 496 -17.60 2.73 -25.59
C ALA A 496 -16.31 2.35 -24.83
N ALA A 497 -16.05 1.05 -24.71
CA ALA A 497 -14.92 0.50 -23.96
C ALA A 497 -13.63 0.45 -24.79
N GLY A 498 -13.06 1.62 -25.08
CA GLY A 498 -11.86 1.73 -25.91
C GLY A 498 -10.52 1.44 -25.19
N ASP A 499 -10.46 1.23 -23.87
CA ASP A 499 -9.27 0.68 -23.18
C ASP A 499 -9.19 -0.85 -23.36
N THR A 500 -9.12 -1.30 -24.61
CA THR A 500 -9.18 -2.72 -25.00
C THR A 500 -7.97 -3.53 -24.54
N PHE A 501 -6.84 -2.87 -24.25
CA PHE A 501 -5.62 -3.50 -23.74
C PHE A 501 -5.74 -3.99 -22.29
N ARG A 502 -6.69 -3.45 -21.53
CA ARG A 502 -6.91 -3.82 -20.13
C ARG A 502 -8.29 -4.47 -20.01
N ALA A 503 -8.34 -5.80 -20.00
CA ALA A 503 -9.57 -6.56 -19.76
C ALA A 503 -10.38 -6.01 -18.57
N ALA A 504 -9.69 -5.71 -17.46
CA ALA A 504 -10.31 -5.14 -16.27
C ALA A 504 -10.91 -3.74 -16.46
N ALA A 505 -10.42 -2.93 -17.41
CA ALA A 505 -11.00 -1.62 -17.72
C ALA A 505 -12.30 -1.76 -18.49
N VAL A 506 -12.35 -2.68 -19.47
CA VAL A 506 -13.56 -3.05 -20.20
C VAL A 506 -14.62 -3.58 -19.23
N GLU A 507 -14.27 -4.57 -18.40
CA GLU A 507 -15.17 -5.14 -17.38
C GLU A 507 -15.65 -4.07 -16.38
N GLN A 508 -14.75 -3.17 -15.95
CA GLN A 508 -15.11 -2.08 -15.05
C GLN A 508 -16.13 -1.12 -15.69
N LEU A 509 -15.93 -0.76 -16.96
CA LEU A 509 -16.87 0.12 -17.67
C LEU A 509 -18.21 -0.57 -17.92
N GLN A 510 -18.21 -1.86 -18.25
CA GLN A 510 -19.43 -2.66 -18.39
C GLN A 510 -20.19 -2.73 -17.07
N ALA A 511 -19.52 -2.97 -15.95
CA ALA A 511 -20.16 -2.95 -14.63
C ALA A 511 -20.75 -1.57 -14.27
N TRP A 512 -20.11 -0.47 -14.70
CA TRP A 512 -20.67 0.87 -14.57
C TRP A 512 -21.91 1.07 -15.44
N GLY A 513 -21.91 0.53 -16.65
CA GLY A 513 -23.07 0.54 -17.55
C GLY A 513 -24.23 -0.26 -16.98
N GLU A 514 -24.02 -1.53 -16.64
CA GLU A 514 -25.02 -2.41 -16.05
C GLU A 514 -25.66 -1.81 -14.79
N ARG A 515 -24.83 -1.27 -13.88
CA ARG A 515 -25.31 -0.67 -12.64
C ARG A 515 -26.23 0.54 -12.84
N ASN A 516 -26.06 1.27 -13.94
CA ASN A 516 -26.83 2.48 -14.24
C ASN A 516 -27.78 2.31 -15.43
N GLU A 517 -27.96 1.08 -15.92
CA GLU A 517 -28.77 0.78 -17.10
C GLU A 517 -28.33 1.57 -18.35
N ILE A 518 -27.02 1.75 -18.52
CA ILE A 518 -26.40 2.45 -19.64
C ILE A 518 -25.78 1.42 -20.60
N PRO A 519 -26.15 1.43 -21.90
CA PRO A 519 -25.58 0.51 -22.88
C PRO A 519 -24.07 0.72 -23.05
N VAL A 520 -23.31 -0.37 -23.07
CA VAL A 520 -21.85 -0.35 -23.26
C VAL A 520 -21.47 -1.16 -24.50
N ILE A 521 -20.77 -0.51 -25.43
CA ILE A 521 -20.17 -1.15 -26.59
C ILE A 521 -18.76 -1.59 -26.22
N ALA A 522 -18.51 -2.89 -26.31
CA ALA A 522 -17.23 -3.52 -25.99
C ALA A 522 -16.95 -4.65 -26.98
N GLN A 523 -15.66 -4.88 -27.25
CA GLN A 523 -15.18 -6.04 -28.00
C GLN A 523 -14.23 -6.87 -27.12
N GLN A 524 -13.72 -7.98 -27.67
CA GLN A 524 -12.73 -8.83 -27.00
C GLN A 524 -11.45 -8.07 -26.59
N THR A 525 -10.82 -8.50 -25.51
CA THR A 525 -9.55 -7.90 -25.04
C THR A 525 -8.49 -7.93 -26.13
N GLY A 526 -7.78 -6.82 -26.33
CA GLY A 526 -6.79 -6.65 -27.40
C GLY A 526 -7.37 -6.25 -28.76
N ALA A 527 -8.68 -6.00 -28.86
CA ALA A 527 -9.28 -5.39 -30.05
C ALA A 527 -8.71 -4.00 -30.34
N ASP A 528 -8.84 -3.53 -31.58
CA ASP A 528 -8.42 -2.19 -31.97
C ASP A 528 -9.32 -1.13 -31.31
N SER A 529 -8.75 -0.26 -30.47
CA SER A 529 -9.50 0.77 -29.72
C SER A 529 -10.37 1.63 -30.63
N ALA A 530 -9.82 2.04 -31.77
CA ALA A 530 -10.54 2.87 -32.73
C ALA A 530 -11.74 2.16 -33.37
N SER A 531 -11.68 0.84 -33.56
CA SER A 531 -12.82 0.05 -34.05
C SER A 531 -13.94 -0.02 -33.01
N VAL A 532 -13.61 -0.23 -31.73
CA VAL A 532 -14.62 -0.26 -30.66
C VAL A 532 -15.34 1.09 -30.55
N ILE A 533 -14.60 2.19 -30.64
CA ILE A 533 -15.15 3.55 -30.56
C ILE A 533 -15.98 3.87 -31.82
N TYR A 534 -15.55 3.42 -32.99
CA TYR A 534 -16.32 3.54 -34.24
C TYR A 534 -17.66 2.81 -34.15
N ASP A 535 -17.67 1.56 -33.67
CA ASP A 535 -18.90 0.79 -33.46
C ASP A 535 -19.80 1.46 -32.41
N GLY A 536 -19.20 2.04 -31.37
CA GLY A 536 -19.86 2.87 -30.36
C GLY A 536 -20.62 4.04 -30.97
N LEU A 537 -19.93 4.82 -31.80
CA LEU A 537 -20.50 5.98 -32.50
C LEU A 537 -21.59 5.58 -33.48
N GLN A 538 -21.38 4.51 -34.25
CA GLN A 538 -22.39 4.00 -35.17
C GLN A 538 -23.63 3.53 -34.41
N SER A 539 -23.48 2.81 -33.30
CA SER A 539 -24.60 2.33 -32.47
C SER A 539 -25.36 3.49 -31.82
N ALA A 540 -24.64 4.50 -31.32
CA ALA A 540 -25.24 5.71 -30.74
C ALA A 540 -26.07 6.48 -31.77
N LYS A 541 -25.54 6.68 -32.99
CA LYS A 541 -26.28 7.29 -34.11
C LYS A 541 -27.53 6.49 -34.48
N ALA A 542 -27.41 5.18 -34.64
CA ALA A 542 -28.52 4.31 -35.04
C ALA A 542 -29.65 4.27 -34.00
N LYS A 543 -29.33 4.44 -32.72
CA LYS A 543 -30.28 4.42 -31.60
C LYS A 543 -30.75 5.81 -31.18
N GLY A 544 -30.28 6.89 -31.81
CA GLY A 544 -30.61 8.26 -31.44
C GLY A 544 -30.22 8.61 -30.00
N VAL A 545 -29.04 8.17 -29.56
CA VAL A 545 -28.53 8.47 -28.21
C VAL A 545 -27.95 9.89 -28.17
N ASP A 546 -28.18 10.63 -27.10
CA ASP A 546 -27.74 12.02 -26.98
C ASP A 546 -26.23 12.15 -26.76
N VAL A 547 -25.63 11.28 -25.94
CA VAL A 547 -24.21 11.35 -25.58
C VAL A 547 -23.50 10.00 -25.69
N LEU A 548 -22.36 9.96 -26.39
CA LEU A 548 -21.43 8.85 -26.38
C LEU A 548 -20.18 9.22 -25.57
N ILE A 549 -19.85 8.42 -24.55
CA ILE A 549 -18.61 8.58 -23.78
C ILE A 549 -17.65 7.42 -24.10
N ALA A 550 -16.50 7.73 -24.70
CA ALA A 550 -15.50 6.76 -25.09
C ALA A 550 -14.32 6.73 -24.11
N ASP A 551 -14.05 5.55 -23.51
CA ASP A 551 -12.83 5.31 -22.73
C ASP A 551 -11.64 5.04 -23.68
N THR A 552 -10.42 5.34 -23.23
CA THR A 552 -9.19 5.13 -24.02
C THR A 552 -8.07 4.55 -23.17
N ALA A 553 -7.06 3.94 -23.82
CA ALA A 553 -5.87 3.46 -23.14
C ALA A 553 -5.07 4.61 -22.48
N GLY A 554 -4.33 4.32 -21.39
CA GLY A 554 -3.57 5.34 -20.64
C GLY A 554 -2.09 5.06 -20.39
N ARG A 555 -1.43 4.24 -21.22
CA ARG A 555 -0.03 3.83 -20.99
C ARG A 555 0.99 4.90 -21.44
N LEU A 556 1.24 5.91 -20.60
CA LEU A 556 2.16 7.03 -20.96
C LEU A 556 3.65 6.61 -21.09
N HIS A 557 4.09 5.51 -20.47
CA HIS A 557 5.51 5.11 -20.51
C HIS A 557 5.99 4.72 -21.94
N THR A 558 5.07 4.51 -22.88
CA THR A 558 5.34 4.32 -24.32
C THR A 558 4.79 5.53 -25.11
N LYS A 559 5.38 6.72 -24.88
CA LYS A 559 4.85 8.03 -25.30
C LYS A 559 4.44 8.12 -26.78
N ALA A 560 5.22 7.55 -27.70
CA ALA A 560 4.93 7.64 -29.14
C ALA A 560 3.67 6.82 -29.52
N ASN A 561 3.63 5.55 -29.11
CA ASN A 561 2.57 4.62 -29.51
C ASN A 561 1.18 5.04 -28.99
N LEU A 562 1.10 5.60 -27.77
CA LEU A 562 -0.18 6.06 -27.22
C LEU A 562 -0.75 7.25 -28.00
N MET A 563 0.09 8.23 -28.35
CA MET A 563 -0.37 9.43 -29.05
C MET A 563 -0.81 9.10 -30.48
N GLU A 564 -0.07 8.21 -31.17
CA GLU A 564 -0.47 7.71 -32.49
C GLU A 564 -1.82 6.97 -32.45
N GLU A 565 -2.07 6.18 -31.40
CA GLU A 565 -3.34 5.50 -31.19
C GLU A 565 -4.50 6.49 -31.02
N LEU A 566 -4.32 7.54 -30.21
CA LEU A 566 -5.33 8.58 -30.03
C LEU A 566 -5.59 9.38 -31.32
N ILE A 567 -4.54 9.71 -32.08
CA ILE A 567 -4.64 10.32 -33.42
C ILE A 567 -5.43 9.44 -34.37
N LYS A 568 -5.18 8.12 -34.34
CA LYS A 568 -5.93 7.15 -35.13
C LYS A 568 -7.41 7.12 -34.72
N VAL A 569 -7.73 7.13 -33.43
CA VAL A 569 -9.12 7.17 -32.92
C VAL A 569 -9.85 8.41 -33.44
N LYS A 570 -9.27 9.61 -33.26
CA LYS A 570 -9.85 10.88 -33.75
C LYS A 570 -10.15 10.83 -35.26
N ARG A 571 -9.18 10.35 -36.05
CA ARG A 571 -9.34 10.20 -37.51
C ARG A 571 -10.44 9.23 -37.89
N ILE A 572 -10.62 8.14 -37.14
CA ILE A 572 -11.63 7.12 -37.44
C ILE A 572 -13.04 7.60 -37.07
N MET A 573 -13.22 8.28 -35.94
CA MET A 573 -14.50 8.92 -35.60
C MET A 573 -14.89 9.98 -36.64
N GLY A 574 -13.91 10.75 -37.13
CA GLY A 574 -14.06 11.74 -38.20
C GLY A 574 -14.68 11.21 -39.49
N LYS A 575 -14.67 9.89 -39.73
CA LYS A 575 -15.31 9.27 -40.90
C LYS A 575 -16.83 9.17 -40.78
N LEU A 576 -17.35 9.08 -39.56
CA LEU A 576 -18.80 9.02 -39.28
C LEU A 576 -19.37 10.41 -38.98
N ASP A 577 -18.55 11.27 -38.40
CA ASP A 577 -18.90 12.63 -38.02
C ASP A 577 -17.63 13.49 -38.02
N ALA A 578 -17.57 14.47 -38.91
CA ALA A 578 -16.41 15.34 -39.05
C ALA A 578 -16.18 16.27 -37.83
N SER A 579 -17.20 16.50 -37.01
CA SER A 579 -17.10 17.23 -35.74
C SER A 579 -16.70 16.36 -34.55
N ALA A 580 -16.67 15.03 -34.68
CA ALA A 580 -16.29 14.14 -33.57
C ALA A 580 -14.76 14.03 -33.40
N PRO A 581 -14.23 14.02 -32.16
CA PRO A 581 -14.95 14.19 -30.89
C PRO A 581 -15.29 15.66 -30.60
N HIS A 582 -16.46 15.88 -29.99
CA HIS A 582 -16.93 17.22 -29.62
C HIS A 582 -16.26 17.71 -28.33
N GLU A 583 -15.96 16.78 -27.41
CA GLU A 583 -15.16 17.05 -26.21
C GLU A 583 -14.01 16.05 -26.12
N VAL A 584 -12.78 16.54 -26.01
CA VAL A 584 -11.61 15.76 -25.61
C VAL A 584 -11.30 16.08 -24.16
N MET A 585 -11.77 15.20 -23.27
CA MET A 585 -11.66 15.36 -21.82
C MET A 585 -10.40 14.67 -21.29
N LEU A 586 -9.44 15.45 -20.80
CA LEU A 586 -8.27 14.93 -20.11
C LEU A 586 -8.54 14.74 -18.62
N VAL A 587 -8.36 13.51 -18.12
CA VAL A 587 -8.46 13.21 -16.69
C VAL A 587 -7.07 13.18 -16.05
N LEU A 588 -6.88 13.99 -15.01
CA LEU A 588 -5.62 14.14 -14.27
C LEU A 588 -5.78 13.79 -12.79
N ASP A 589 -4.69 13.31 -12.19
CA ASP A 589 -4.59 13.07 -10.74
C ASP A 589 -3.96 14.30 -10.07
N ALA A 590 -4.74 15.01 -9.25
CA ALA A 590 -4.27 16.19 -8.53
C ALA A 590 -3.12 15.86 -7.54
N GLY A 591 -3.03 14.62 -7.06
CA GLY A 591 -1.94 14.15 -6.21
C GLY A 591 -0.57 14.12 -6.89
N THR A 592 -0.53 14.18 -8.22
CA THR A 592 0.75 14.13 -8.98
C THR A 592 1.43 15.50 -9.11
N GLY A 593 0.77 16.58 -8.70
CA GLY A 593 1.34 17.94 -8.72
C GLY A 593 1.80 18.36 -10.12
N GLN A 594 2.95 19.02 -10.23
CA GLN A 594 3.50 19.52 -11.50
C GLN A 594 3.68 18.46 -12.61
N ASN A 595 3.74 17.17 -12.27
CA ASN A 595 3.73 16.11 -13.28
C ASN A 595 2.42 16.08 -14.10
N ALA A 596 1.29 16.50 -13.52
CA ALA A 596 0.02 16.62 -14.24
C ALA A 596 0.10 17.68 -15.35
N VAL A 597 0.79 18.80 -15.09
CA VAL A 597 0.99 19.88 -16.07
C VAL A 597 1.80 19.40 -17.27
N ILE A 598 2.91 18.70 -17.02
CA ILE A 598 3.75 18.13 -18.08
C ILE A 598 2.95 17.13 -18.94
N GLN A 599 2.15 16.27 -18.29
CA GLN A 599 1.30 15.31 -18.99
C GLN A 599 0.25 16.00 -19.84
N ALA A 600 -0.42 17.02 -19.29
CA ALA A 600 -1.46 17.75 -19.98
C ALA A 600 -0.94 18.47 -21.22
N LYS A 601 0.25 19.09 -21.15
CA LYS A 601 0.91 19.67 -22.32
C LYS A 601 1.15 18.62 -23.42
N GLN A 602 1.60 17.43 -23.06
CA GLN A 602 1.83 16.34 -24.02
C GLN A 602 0.54 15.87 -24.71
N PHE A 603 -0.55 15.68 -23.95
CA PHE A 603 -1.85 15.32 -24.53
C PHE A 603 -2.44 16.44 -25.39
N ASN A 604 -2.24 17.71 -25.00
CA ASN A 604 -2.75 18.85 -25.76
C ASN A 604 -2.11 18.97 -27.14
N VAL A 605 -0.80 18.70 -27.24
CA VAL A 605 -0.10 18.64 -28.53
C VAL A 605 -0.68 17.56 -29.44
N ALA A 606 -1.06 16.40 -28.89
CA ALA A 606 -1.53 15.28 -29.70
C ALA A 606 -3.01 15.39 -30.10
N MET A 607 -3.88 15.85 -29.21
CA MET A 607 -5.34 15.74 -29.37
C MET A 607 -6.12 17.05 -29.40
N THR A 608 -5.49 18.16 -29.02
CA THR A 608 -6.16 19.45 -28.75
C THR A 608 -7.28 19.26 -27.73
N LEU A 609 -6.94 19.46 -26.46
CA LEU A 609 -7.87 19.25 -25.35
C LEU A 609 -8.93 20.36 -25.32
N THR A 610 -10.15 20.00 -24.97
CA THR A 610 -11.27 20.95 -24.82
C THR A 610 -11.82 20.99 -23.40
N GLY A 611 -11.45 20.01 -22.57
CA GLY A 611 -11.81 19.96 -21.16
C GLY A 611 -10.80 19.21 -20.30
N ILE A 612 -10.70 19.62 -19.04
CA ILE A 612 -9.90 18.96 -18.00
C ILE A 612 -10.82 18.51 -16.87
N THR A 613 -10.60 17.29 -16.38
CA THR A 613 -11.14 16.81 -15.11
C THR A 613 -10.00 16.50 -14.14
N LEU A 614 -10.02 17.13 -12.96
CA LEU A 614 -9.05 16.90 -11.90
C LEU A 614 -9.64 15.97 -10.84
N THR A 615 -9.00 14.84 -10.56
CA THR A 615 -9.48 13.84 -9.59
C THR A 615 -8.59 13.76 -8.35
N LYS A 616 -9.10 13.10 -7.31
CA LYS A 616 -8.39 12.81 -6.06
C LYS A 616 -7.99 14.05 -5.26
N LEU A 617 -8.74 15.13 -5.40
CA LEU A 617 -8.52 16.37 -4.64
C LEU A 617 -8.72 16.17 -3.13
N ASP A 618 -9.53 15.18 -2.73
CA ASP A 618 -9.76 14.77 -1.35
C ASP A 618 -8.52 14.16 -0.67
N GLY A 619 -7.64 13.55 -1.47
CA GLY A 619 -6.49 12.81 -0.97
C GLY A 619 -5.22 13.64 -0.76
N THR A 620 -5.16 14.87 -1.28
CA THR A 620 -3.89 15.58 -1.52
C THR A 620 -3.83 16.99 -0.93
N ALA A 621 -2.63 17.41 -0.53
CA ALA A 621 -2.30 18.81 -0.21
C ALA A 621 -1.79 19.61 -1.42
N LYS A 622 -1.58 18.93 -2.55
CA LYS A 622 -1.02 19.47 -3.81
C LYS A 622 -2.10 20.03 -4.75
N GLY A 623 -3.19 20.53 -4.19
CA GLY A 623 -4.34 21.01 -4.97
C GLY A 623 -4.06 22.29 -5.77
N GLY A 624 -2.96 22.99 -5.50
CA GLY A 624 -2.55 24.20 -6.22
C GLY A 624 -2.20 23.96 -7.70
N VAL A 625 -2.01 22.71 -8.12
CA VAL A 625 -1.76 22.37 -9.53
C VAL A 625 -2.86 22.85 -10.48
N VAL A 626 -4.09 23.06 -9.98
CA VAL A 626 -5.22 23.59 -10.77
C VAL A 626 -4.90 24.95 -11.42
N PHE A 627 -4.17 25.81 -10.70
CA PHE A 627 -3.77 27.13 -11.19
C PHE A 627 -2.74 27.03 -12.32
N ALA A 628 -1.76 26.14 -12.16
CA ALA A 628 -0.77 25.85 -13.20
C ALA A 628 -1.42 25.32 -14.48
N LEU A 629 -2.39 24.41 -14.34
CA LEU A 629 -3.11 23.83 -15.47
C LEU A 629 -3.93 24.90 -16.21
N ALA A 630 -4.70 25.71 -15.47
CA ALA A 630 -5.50 26.79 -16.03
C ALA A 630 -4.63 27.77 -16.84
N LYS A 631 -3.58 28.31 -16.20
CA LYS A 631 -2.70 29.32 -16.82
C LYS A 631 -1.92 28.78 -18.01
N GLN A 632 -1.34 27.57 -17.91
CA GLN A 632 -0.39 27.08 -18.93
C GLN A 632 -1.05 26.37 -20.11
N LEU A 633 -2.28 25.86 -19.97
CA LEU A 633 -2.96 25.14 -21.05
C LEU A 633 -4.02 25.99 -21.74
N GLY A 634 -4.66 26.90 -21.02
CA GLY A 634 -5.78 27.66 -21.55
C GLY A 634 -7.04 26.83 -21.83
N VAL A 635 -7.18 25.66 -21.19
CA VAL A 635 -8.27 24.71 -21.43
C VAL A 635 -9.23 24.74 -20.23
N PRO A 636 -10.57 24.77 -20.46
CA PRO A 636 -11.55 24.75 -19.39
C PRO A 636 -11.41 23.55 -18.45
N ILE A 637 -11.57 23.80 -17.14
CA ILE A 637 -11.72 22.75 -16.15
C ILE A 637 -13.22 22.49 -16.02
N ARG A 638 -13.67 21.31 -16.42
CA ARG A 638 -15.10 20.94 -16.45
C ARG A 638 -15.55 20.38 -15.11
N PHE A 639 -14.73 19.50 -14.53
CA PHE A 639 -15.10 18.75 -13.34
C PHE A 639 -13.94 18.59 -12.35
N ILE A 640 -14.32 18.44 -11.09
CA ILE A 640 -13.44 18.04 -9.99
C ILE A 640 -13.97 16.79 -9.28
N GLY A 641 -13.10 15.82 -9.07
CA GLY A 641 -13.35 14.60 -8.33
C GLY A 641 -12.85 14.72 -6.90
N ILE A 642 -13.80 14.74 -5.96
CA ILE A 642 -13.56 14.99 -4.53
C ILE A 642 -13.86 13.78 -3.64
N GLY A 643 -13.79 12.57 -4.21
CA GLY A 643 -14.04 11.32 -3.49
C GLY A 643 -14.34 10.13 -4.39
N GLU A 644 -14.69 9.00 -3.76
CA GLU A 644 -14.93 7.70 -4.43
C GLU A 644 -16.42 7.42 -4.67
N GLY A 645 -17.32 8.14 -4.00
CA GLY A 645 -18.76 8.04 -4.17
C GLY A 645 -19.21 8.45 -5.57
N ILE A 646 -20.37 7.95 -5.99
CA ILE A 646 -20.92 8.21 -7.33
C ILE A 646 -21.23 9.70 -7.55
N ASP A 647 -21.57 10.40 -6.48
CA ASP A 647 -21.90 11.84 -6.44
C ASP A 647 -20.67 12.73 -6.23
N ASP A 648 -19.48 12.15 -6.10
CA ASP A 648 -18.25 12.90 -5.78
C ASP A 648 -17.54 13.43 -7.04
N LEU A 649 -18.27 13.58 -8.15
CA LEU A 649 -17.84 14.32 -9.34
C LEU A 649 -18.69 15.59 -9.42
N GLN A 650 -18.07 16.74 -9.18
CA GLN A 650 -18.74 18.04 -9.22
C GLN A 650 -18.29 18.84 -10.44
N GLU A 651 -19.19 19.65 -10.98
CA GLU A 651 -18.82 20.71 -11.93
C GLU A 651 -17.87 21.69 -11.24
N PHE A 652 -16.85 22.10 -11.97
CA PHE A 652 -15.89 23.04 -11.44
C PHE A 652 -16.46 24.46 -11.47
N ASN A 653 -16.48 25.09 -10.31
CA ASN A 653 -16.78 26.50 -10.15
C ASN A 653 -15.57 27.16 -9.46
N ALA A 654 -14.96 28.15 -10.12
CA ALA A 654 -13.77 28.81 -9.60
C ALA A 654 -14.04 29.49 -8.25
N LYS A 655 -15.19 30.15 -8.09
CA LYS A 655 -15.55 30.84 -6.84
C LYS A 655 -15.74 29.85 -5.70
N ASP A 656 -16.54 28.81 -5.90
CA ASP A 656 -16.82 27.82 -4.86
C ASP A 656 -15.53 27.07 -4.46
N PHE A 657 -14.64 26.81 -5.43
CA PHE A 657 -13.34 26.22 -5.18
C PHE A 657 -12.43 27.13 -4.34
N ILE A 658 -12.30 28.41 -4.71
CA ILE A 658 -11.51 29.38 -3.94
C ILE A 658 -12.10 29.54 -2.54
N ASP A 659 -13.41 29.73 -2.42
CA ASP A 659 -14.07 29.85 -1.12
C ASP A 659 -13.81 28.61 -0.26
N ALA A 660 -13.92 27.40 -0.83
CA ALA A 660 -13.65 26.17 -0.09
C ALA A 660 -12.19 26.01 0.35
N VAL A 661 -11.22 26.44 -0.46
CA VAL A 661 -9.79 26.42 -0.11
C VAL A 661 -9.47 27.41 1.01
N PHE A 662 -10.19 28.53 1.09
CA PHE A 662 -9.91 29.63 2.01
C PHE A 662 -10.90 29.76 3.19
N VAL A 663 -11.80 28.80 3.41
CA VAL A 663 -12.67 28.78 4.60
C VAL A 663 -11.86 28.48 5.86
N THR A 664 -11.90 29.39 6.83
CA THR A 664 -11.47 29.18 8.23
C THR A 664 -12.42 28.22 8.95
N ASP A 665 -11.88 27.23 9.65
CA ASP A 665 -12.65 26.27 10.47
C ASP A 665 -13.29 26.92 11.69
#